data_AF-A0A285Q2K9-F1
#
_entry.id   AF-A0A285Q2K9-F1
#
_cell.length_a   1.000
_cell.length_b   1.000
_cell.length_c   1.000
_cell.angle_alpha   90.00
_cell.angle_beta   90.00
_cell.angle_gamma   90.00
#
_symmetry.space_group_name_H-M   'P 1'
#
loop_
_entity.id
_entity.type
_entity.pdbx_description
1 polymer ?
#
loop_
_entity_poly.entity_id
_entity_poly.type
_entity_poly.pdbx_seq_one_letter_code
_entity_poly.pdbx_strand_id
1 'polypeptide(L)'
;MTALLANNATSKLATPLTTSGTVVALESGDGVMFPAPSGGDWLPLTLEGDGTLEVVRVTGRSGDSLTVERAQEGTSAQEFLAGDTADLRFTEAVHASYMQSEEHLAATDPHTQYLKESELPHAPALIDGLRRSVEAASGGHMTVFYTAKNQPSYFFRQPKYLCEDVAPGGELGTGVHEAFKFSGVEDAEIWLGAYEGAALNGEGVSQPGIPAGYSINYDSARAACQACGPGFDLQTHWDWAAIMHWCMANGFEPRGNTNYGRHHDERFETGTRQDNGAPGNSSGIGNILLGSGPASWRHDGTMSGISDLVGNVWEWMSGFKAVDGRIFLSSDNEIPAESAYVDSGFDISSSNPWASMDTTGASELLKRAGIVPKGINDPIGRLYTNLSGERLPFRGGARSNSGNAGLGALNLNNARTNSNSNIGFRPRSQFLLGQKLKGQGFSSSAQLKGRQIHGRSRKIFRALRVVPATGRPVALAHYLEHGMAKTFTGLFEEITTFESLHAAYLRARKGKRKSWPCRHFERDLECNLIQLQNELIWDEYQCGGYIIFHVTEPRRRKITALILFRDRVVQNAIFAAIEPIWEARFISGSYACRIGKGTHAGANKAQEMLRQCLREHGEVFVLKADISKYFASIDHEILLNLLRRRIADKRIMAVIEEIIRSYSEPETPGKGIPIGNLTSQMFANIYLDALDQWMKCRRQERWYVRYMDDWIVVHPDKRHLQALRIDAEAWLADNLELQTNHKTFVFPVRHHGGRGLDFLGYHLWPNARRLRKASLRRLSRQLKEWQSEYARGQIDLAHVRENLHSWTNHARHGNAVPAVAAMLRKATFRRQHGGSNATGRRSSRNSRRVVAKKAQGKDEGHEVSGESSVAAGGLAG
;
A
#
# COMPACT_ATOMS: atom_id res chain seq x y z
N MET A 1 36.86 7.84 19.10
CA MET A 1 36.94 9.23 19.57
C MET A 1 35.71 9.95 19.05
N THR A 2 34.72 10.17 19.90
CA THR A 2 33.47 10.85 19.53
C THR A 2 33.54 12.30 20.00
N ALA A 3 33.12 13.24 19.15
CA ALA A 3 32.92 14.61 19.57
C ALA A 3 31.60 14.72 20.37
N LEU A 4 31.67 15.18 21.61
CA LEU A 4 30.52 15.44 22.47
C LEU A 4 30.05 16.88 22.31
N LEU A 5 28.72 17.08 22.28
CA LEU A 5 28.10 18.39 22.19
C LEU A 5 26.92 18.48 23.17
N ALA A 6 26.78 19.62 23.84
CA ALA A 6 25.58 20.02 24.57
C ALA A 6 24.96 21.28 23.93
N ASN A 7 23.76 21.66 24.37
CA ASN A 7 23.09 22.88 23.89
C ASN A 7 23.79 24.14 24.41
N ASN A 8 24.79 24.62 23.67
CA ASN A 8 25.50 25.90 23.87
C ASN A 8 25.86 26.17 25.34
N ALA A 9 26.72 25.32 25.91
CA ALA A 9 27.38 25.60 27.18
C ALA A 9 28.36 26.77 26.98
N THR A 10 28.19 27.82 27.77
CA THR A 10 29.00 29.05 27.80
C THR A 10 29.29 29.35 29.26
N SER A 11 30.53 29.64 29.60
CA SER A 11 30.96 30.08 30.92
C SER A 11 32.16 31.03 30.78
N LYS A 12 32.70 31.51 31.92
CA LYS A 12 33.89 32.34 31.98
C LYS A 12 35.03 31.64 32.69
N LEU A 13 36.25 32.04 32.38
CA LEU A 13 37.45 31.59 33.09
C LEU A 13 37.49 32.17 34.51
N ALA A 14 37.48 31.31 35.53
CA ALA A 14 37.61 31.73 36.93
C ALA A 14 39.06 32.10 37.30
N THR A 15 40.04 31.59 36.56
CA THR A 15 41.48 31.90 36.73
C THR A 15 42.12 32.15 35.37
N PRO A 16 43.19 32.98 35.28
CA PRO A 16 43.94 33.16 34.04
C PRO A 16 44.53 31.84 33.52
N LEU A 17 44.67 31.73 32.20
CA LEU A 17 45.23 30.58 31.51
C LEU A 17 46.47 31.00 30.71
N THR A 18 47.64 30.44 31.04
CA THR A 18 48.89 30.69 30.30
C THR A 18 48.93 29.92 28.99
N THR A 19 49.87 30.26 28.10
CA THR A 19 50.09 29.53 26.82
C THR A 19 50.35 28.03 26.99
N SER A 20 50.93 27.59 28.11
CA SER A 20 51.19 26.18 28.44
C SER A 20 50.13 25.53 29.35
N GLY A 21 49.11 26.29 29.78
CA GLY A 21 48.07 25.80 30.66
C GLY A 21 47.17 24.75 29.99
N THR A 22 47.00 23.60 30.65
CA THR A 22 46.18 22.45 30.18
C THR A 22 44.91 22.25 30.98
N VAL A 23 44.60 23.13 31.94
CA VAL A 23 43.36 23.09 32.74
C VAL A 23 42.67 24.45 32.66
N VAL A 24 41.47 24.45 32.10
CA VAL A 24 40.54 25.58 32.06
C VAL A 24 39.65 25.49 33.30
N ALA A 25 39.80 26.42 34.24
CA ALA A 25 38.91 26.53 35.39
C ALA A 25 37.75 27.49 35.05
N LEU A 26 36.52 27.00 35.19
CA LEU A 26 35.30 27.77 34.96
C LEU A 26 34.75 28.38 36.27
N GLU A 27 33.78 29.29 36.15
CA GLU A 27 33.04 29.81 37.31
C GLU A 27 32.31 28.67 38.07
N SER A 28 32.18 28.84 39.39
CA SER A 28 31.72 27.79 40.31
C SER A 28 30.31 27.28 39.98
N GLY A 29 30.19 25.99 39.63
CA GLY A 29 28.96 25.31 39.24
C GLY A 29 28.72 25.23 37.72
N ASP A 30 29.44 26.00 36.90
CA ASP A 30 29.21 26.06 35.45
C ASP A 30 29.74 24.84 34.69
N GLY A 31 30.69 24.09 35.27
CA GLY A 31 31.22 22.86 34.68
C GLY A 31 30.12 21.85 34.36
N VAL A 32 29.02 21.86 35.13
CA VAL A 32 27.83 21.02 34.92
C VAL A 32 27.23 21.18 33.54
N MET A 33 27.31 22.38 32.93
CA MET A 33 26.76 22.67 31.59
C MET A 33 27.52 21.97 30.47
N PHE A 34 28.81 21.69 30.65
CA PHE A 34 29.66 21.06 29.65
C PHE A 34 29.61 19.52 29.77
N PRO A 35 29.52 18.75 28.67
CA PRO A 35 29.63 17.30 28.69
C PRO A 35 30.90 16.81 29.42
N ALA A 36 30.82 15.64 30.07
CA ALA A 36 31.98 14.96 30.64
C ALA A 36 32.54 13.94 29.62
N PRO A 37 33.74 14.13 29.07
CA PRO A 37 34.35 13.16 28.16
C PRO A 37 34.77 11.88 28.90
N SER A 38 34.72 10.74 28.22
CA SER A 38 35.18 9.44 28.71
C SER A 38 35.71 8.59 27.56
N GLY A 39 36.60 7.62 27.81
CA GLY A 39 36.95 6.60 26.81
C GLY A 39 37.54 7.11 25.48
N GLY A 40 38.26 8.24 25.49
CA GLY A 40 38.81 8.85 24.26
C GLY A 40 37.82 9.72 23.49
N ASP A 41 36.67 10.06 24.08
CA ASP A 41 35.84 11.16 23.61
C ASP A 41 36.45 12.52 23.96
N TRP A 42 36.04 13.56 23.24
CA TRP A 42 36.46 14.95 23.44
C TRP A 42 35.31 15.90 23.10
N LEU A 43 35.39 17.17 23.50
CA LEU A 43 34.47 18.21 23.03
C LEU A 43 35.23 19.46 22.56
N PRO A 44 34.71 20.19 21.57
CA PRO A 44 35.28 21.48 21.17
C PRO A 44 34.97 22.54 22.24
N LEU A 45 35.98 23.31 22.61
CA LEU A 45 35.80 24.53 23.38
C LEU A 45 36.51 25.67 22.65
N THR A 46 35.87 26.83 22.59
CA THR A 46 36.42 28.05 22.02
C THR A 46 36.65 29.05 23.14
N LEU A 47 37.89 29.48 23.32
CA LEU A 47 38.27 30.55 24.24
C LEU A 47 38.29 31.87 23.47
N GLU A 48 37.67 32.91 24.01
CA GLU A 48 37.58 34.25 23.38
C GLU A 48 37.77 35.36 24.43
N GLY A 49 38.75 36.24 24.18
CA GLY A 49 39.14 37.38 25.02
C GLY A 49 39.80 38.46 24.16
N ASP A 50 39.55 39.74 24.43
CA ASP A 50 40.10 40.92 23.70
C ASP A 50 40.20 40.80 22.15
N GLY A 51 39.21 40.13 21.54
CA GLY A 51 39.13 39.96 20.08
C GLY A 51 40.03 38.84 19.51
N THR A 52 40.75 38.10 20.35
CA THR A 52 41.45 36.87 19.97
C THR A 52 40.60 35.62 20.27
N LEU A 53 40.91 34.52 19.56
CA LEU A 53 40.13 33.29 19.62
C LEU A 53 41.04 32.07 19.47
N GLU A 54 40.95 31.14 20.42
CA GLU A 54 41.61 29.83 20.36
C GLU A 54 40.56 28.71 20.37
N VAL A 55 40.78 27.66 19.57
CA VAL A 55 40.00 26.41 19.63
C VAL A 55 40.84 25.37 20.37
N VAL A 56 40.25 24.74 21.37
CA VAL A 56 40.86 23.70 22.21
C VAL A 56 39.96 22.47 22.26
N ARG A 57 40.53 21.29 22.53
CA ARG A 57 39.77 20.06 22.77
C ARG A 57 39.75 19.75 24.25
N VAL A 58 38.58 19.70 24.85
CA VAL A 58 38.41 19.25 26.23
C VAL A 58 38.35 17.72 26.24
N THR A 59 39.27 17.09 26.97
CA THR A 59 39.44 15.62 27.06
C THR A 59 39.04 15.04 28.43
N GLY A 60 38.73 15.90 29.40
CA GLY A 60 38.22 15.51 30.72
C GLY A 60 37.55 16.66 31.46
N ARG A 61 36.68 16.34 32.42
CA ARG A 61 36.04 17.31 33.33
C ARG A 61 36.07 16.78 34.76
N SER A 62 36.52 17.59 35.69
CA SER A 62 36.44 17.34 37.14
C SER A 62 35.85 18.55 37.84
N GLY A 63 34.56 18.49 38.19
CA GLY A 63 33.81 19.66 38.65
C GLY A 63 33.81 20.75 37.58
N ASP A 64 34.26 21.95 37.96
CA ASP A 64 34.37 23.13 37.09
C ASP A 64 35.72 23.25 36.36
N SER A 65 36.60 22.25 36.51
CA SER A 65 37.88 22.18 35.80
C SER A 65 37.78 21.29 34.54
N LEU A 66 38.08 21.86 33.38
CA LEU A 66 38.16 21.19 32.09
C LEU A 66 39.61 20.96 31.68
N THR A 67 40.00 19.71 31.44
CA THR A 67 41.32 19.35 30.91
C THR A 67 41.34 19.55 29.40
N VAL A 68 42.30 20.31 28.86
CA VAL A 68 42.34 20.75 27.45
C VAL A 68 43.63 20.43 26.71
N GLU A 69 43.49 20.01 25.45
CA GLU A 69 44.52 20.06 24.41
C GLU A 69 44.43 21.40 23.67
N ARG A 70 45.51 22.18 23.70
CA ARG A 70 45.60 23.56 23.17
C ARG A 70 45.84 23.60 21.65
N ALA A 71 45.73 24.78 21.05
CA ALA A 71 46.14 25.07 19.66
C ALA A 71 45.54 24.12 18.60
N GLN A 72 44.22 23.94 18.63
CA GLN A 72 43.50 23.03 17.73
C GLN A 72 42.94 23.78 16.53
N GLU A 73 42.61 23.03 15.46
CA GLU A 73 41.95 23.53 14.24
C GLU A 73 42.62 24.74 13.58
N GLY A 74 43.96 24.80 13.64
CA GLY A 74 44.77 25.87 13.04
C GLY A 74 44.86 27.16 13.87
N THR A 75 44.34 27.15 15.10
CA THR A 75 44.59 28.21 16.09
C THR A 75 45.91 27.97 16.83
N SER A 76 46.47 29.02 17.44
CA SER A 76 47.69 28.96 18.25
C SER A 76 47.37 29.11 19.73
N ALA A 77 48.17 28.52 20.62
CA ALA A 77 47.99 28.67 22.06
C ALA A 77 48.27 30.11 22.52
N GLN A 78 47.32 30.73 23.22
CA GLN A 78 47.40 32.12 23.70
C GLN A 78 47.21 32.23 25.22
N GLU A 79 47.37 33.43 25.76
CA GLU A 79 47.06 33.73 27.15
C GLU A 79 45.66 34.32 27.27
N PHE A 80 44.90 33.87 28.26
CA PHE A 80 43.56 34.37 28.56
C PHE A 80 43.48 34.78 30.03
N LEU A 81 42.69 35.82 30.31
CA LEU A 81 42.50 36.39 31.63
C LEU A 81 41.29 35.78 32.34
N ALA A 82 41.22 35.94 33.65
CA ALA A 82 40.01 35.63 34.40
C ALA A 82 38.87 36.56 33.92
N GLY A 83 37.72 35.97 33.58
CA GLY A 83 36.57 36.66 32.99
C GLY A 83 36.41 36.49 31.47
N ASP A 84 37.42 35.99 30.76
CA ASP A 84 37.32 35.64 29.33
C ASP A 84 36.36 34.47 29.10
N THR A 85 35.82 34.38 27.87
CA THR A 85 34.69 33.48 27.57
C THR A 85 35.15 32.10 27.11
N ALA A 86 34.52 31.05 27.63
CA ALA A 86 34.69 29.66 27.22
C ALA A 86 33.37 29.11 26.66
N ASP A 87 33.32 28.93 25.34
CA ASP A 87 32.12 28.51 24.59
C ASP A 87 32.25 27.13 23.96
N LEU A 88 31.25 26.27 24.14
CA LEU A 88 31.09 25.05 23.34
C LEU A 88 30.49 25.42 21.97
N ARG A 89 31.35 25.55 20.95
CA ARG A 89 30.97 25.92 19.56
C ARG A 89 31.08 24.72 18.61
N PHE A 90 30.31 24.74 17.53
CA PHE A 90 30.39 23.73 16.47
C PHE A 90 31.50 24.08 15.46
N THR A 91 32.53 23.24 15.38
CA THR A 91 33.78 23.52 14.65
C THR A 91 33.99 22.59 13.43
N GLU A 92 35.11 22.77 12.69
CA GLU A 92 35.40 22.02 11.47
C GLU A 92 35.82 20.58 11.77
N ALA A 93 36.63 20.36 12.81
CA ALA A 93 37.01 19.01 13.24
C ALA A 93 35.81 18.20 13.73
N VAL A 94 34.84 18.84 14.40
CA VAL A 94 33.58 18.19 14.79
C VAL A 94 32.74 17.83 13.56
N HIS A 95 32.64 18.73 12.58
CA HIS A 95 32.00 18.40 11.31
C HIS A 95 32.70 17.22 10.60
N ALA A 96 34.03 17.18 10.59
CA ALA A 96 34.81 16.10 9.98
C ALA A 96 34.65 14.75 10.72
N SER A 97 34.65 14.74 12.06
CA SER A 97 34.48 13.49 12.83
C SER A 97 33.12 12.85 12.59
N TYR A 98 32.06 13.64 12.45
CA TYR A 98 30.74 13.09 12.11
C TYR A 98 30.65 12.55 10.68
N MET A 99 31.39 13.14 9.72
CA MET A 99 31.44 12.62 8.36
C MET A 99 32.15 11.25 8.28
N GLN A 100 33.14 11.02 9.14
CA GLN A 100 33.82 9.71 9.25
C GLN A 100 32.95 8.66 9.97
N SER A 101 32.19 9.04 11.00
CA SER A 101 31.24 8.10 11.64
C SER A 101 30.13 7.67 10.68
N GLU A 102 29.71 8.53 9.74
CA GLU A 102 28.70 8.19 8.72
C GLU A 102 29.22 7.19 7.68
N GLU A 103 30.52 7.17 7.33
CA GLU A 103 31.07 6.09 6.48
C GLU A 103 31.09 4.75 7.20
N HIS A 104 31.33 4.74 8.52
CA HIS A 104 31.29 3.52 9.33
C HIS A 104 29.86 3.04 9.61
N LEU A 105 28.92 3.97 9.80
CA LEU A 105 27.49 3.67 9.91
C LEU A 105 26.91 3.21 8.57
N ALA A 106 27.25 3.81 7.43
CA ALA A 106 26.81 3.33 6.11
C ALA A 106 27.31 1.91 5.78
N ALA A 107 28.45 1.51 6.37
CA ALA A 107 28.99 0.15 6.29
C ALA A 107 28.33 -0.85 7.26
N THR A 108 27.59 -0.38 8.27
CA THR A 108 26.92 -1.20 9.30
C THR A 108 25.40 -1.01 9.37
N ASP A 109 24.84 -0.13 8.54
CA ASP A 109 23.40 0.12 8.39
C ASP A 109 22.70 -1.16 7.87
N PRO A 110 21.68 -1.68 8.59
CA PRO A 110 20.86 -2.79 8.11
C PRO A 110 20.34 -2.60 6.67
N HIS A 111 20.09 -1.36 6.22
CA HIS A 111 19.67 -1.09 4.85
C HIS A 111 20.69 -1.50 3.78
N THR A 112 22.00 -1.55 4.09
CA THR A 112 23.04 -1.92 3.12
C THR A 112 23.11 -3.45 2.91
N GLN A 113 22.69 -4.26 3.90
CA GLN A 113 22.50 -5.71 3.72
C GLN A 113 21.29 -6.04 2.84
N TYR A 114 20.17 -5.32 3.02
CA TYR A 114 18.94 -5.53 2.23
C TYR A 114 19.10 -5.40 0.70
N LEU A 115 20.17 -4.75 0.21
CA LEU A 115 20.38 -4.55 -1.22
C LEU A 115 21.22 -5.65 -1.90
N LYS A 116 21.86 -6.56 -1.15
CA LYS A 116 22.60 -7.71 -1.71
C LYS A 116 21.83 -9.03 -1.71
N GLU A 117 20.71 -9.13 -0.99
CA GLU A 117 19.81 -10.30 -1.01
C GLU A 117 18.63 -10.14 -1.99
N SER A 118 18.80 -9.34 -3.05
CA SER A 118 17.75 -9.10 -4.06
C SER A 118 17.65 -10.18 -5.15
N GLU A 119 18.15 -11.39 -4.88
CA GLU A 119 17.64 -12.61 -5.51
C GLU A 119 16.38 -13.06 -4.74
N LEU A 120 15.22 -12.70 -5.29
CA LEU A 120 13.84 -12.99 -4.86
C LEU A 120 13.61 -14.15 -3.86
N PRO A 121 13.08 -13.86 -2.66
CA PRO A 121 12.18 -14.76 -1.95
C PRO A 121 10.73 -14.48 -2.35
N HIS A 122 10.21 -15.22 -3.34
CA HIS A 122 8.77 -15.28 -3.59
C HIS A 122 8.03 -15.96 -2.41
N ALA A 123 6.79 -15.50 -2.12
CA ALA A 123 5.74 -16.06 -1.25
C ALA A 123 5.36 -15.31 0.06
N PRO A 124 6.25 -15.00 1.04
CA PRO A 124 5.79 -14.71 2.41
C PRO A 124 4.95 -13.43 2.60
N ALA A 125 5.18 -12.39 1.79
CA ALA A 125 4.56 -11.08 2.01
C ALA A 125 3.12 -10.95 1.46
N LEU A 126 2.69 -11.83 0.55
CA LEU A 126 1.33 -11.84 0.01
C LEU A 126 0.35 -12.51 0.99
N ILE A 127 0.87 -13.55 1.67
CA ILE A 127 0.19 -14.43 2.64
C ILE A 127 -0.37 -13.64 3.83
N ASP A 128 0.37 -12.67 4.37
CA ASP A 128 -0.09 -11.92 5.55
C ASP A 128 -1.11 -10.80 5.23
N GLY A 129 -1.32 -10.47 3.95
CA GLY A 129 -2.27 -9.44 3.53
C GLY A 129 -3.74 -9.88 3.63
N LEU A 130 -4.06 -11.04 3.04
CA LEU A 130 -5.41 -11.61 3.05
C LEU A 130 -5.87 -11.93 4.48
N ARG A 131 -4.99 -12.56 5.28
CA ARG A 131 -5.25 -12.85 6.69
C ARG A 131 -5.72 -11.62 7.46
N ARG A 132 -4.96 -10.52 7.40
CA ARG A 132 -5.30 -9.26 8.08
C ARG A 132 -6.61 -8.66 7.59
N SER A 133 -6.92 -8.79 6.29
CA SER A 133 -8.20 -8.32 5.74
C SER A 133 -9.39 -9.10 6.28
N VAL A 134 -9.25 -10.42 6.44
CA VAL A 134 -10.29 -11.29 7.00
C VAL A 134 -10.44 -11.07 8.51
N GLU A 135 -9.33 -10.95 9.24
CA GLU A 135 -9.33 -10.61 10.67
C GLU A 135 -9.99 -9.23 10.92
N ALA A 136 -9.70 -8.21 10.09
CA ALA A 136 -10.31 -6.89 10.23
C ALA A 136 -11.80 -6.88 9.90
N ALA A 137 -12.18 -7.40 8.71
CA ALA A 137 -13.58 -7.41 8.25
C ALA A 137 -14.52 -8.25 9.15
N SER A 138 -13.97 -9.24 9.85
CA SER A 138 -14.69 -10.06 10.82
C SER A 138 -14.58 -9.59 12.26
N GLY A 139 -13.92 -8.48 12.56
CA GLY A 139 -13.68 -8.03 13.94
C GLY A 139 -12.85 -9.02 14.79
N GLY A 140 -12.07 -9.89 14.16
CA GLY A 140 -11.32 -10.97 14.80
C GLY A 140 -12.13 -12.25 15.07
N HIS A 141 -13.31 -12.39 14.47
CA HIS A 141 -14.10 -13.63 14.50
C HIS A 141 -13.65 -14.66 13.46
N MET A 142 -12.96 -14.25 12.39
CA MET A 142 -12.32 -15.14 11.42
C MET A 142 -10.83 -14.81 11.25
N THR A 143 -10.04 -15.81 10.84
CA THR A 143 -8.67 -15.66 10.35
C THR A 143 -8.44 -16.50 9.09
N VAL A 144 -7.28 -16.35 8.47
CA VAL A 144 -6.78 -17.25 7.42
C VAL A 144 -5.50 -17.90 7.91
N PHE A 145 -5.54 -19.22 8.09
CA PHE A 145 -4.34 -20.03 8.23
C PHE A 145 -3.87 -20.49 6.86
N TYR A 146 -2.58 -20.78 6.76
CA TYR A 146 -1.95 -21.24 5.53
C TYR A 146 -1.46 -22.66 5.69
N THR A 147 -1.74 -23.49 4.69
CA THR A 147 -1.35 -24.88 4.66
C THR A 147 0.14 -25.08 4.37
N ALA A 148 0.61 -26.32 4.48
CA ALA A 148 1.97 -26.73 4.10
C ALA A 148 2.33 -26.37 2.64
N LYS A 149 1.36 -26.33 1.72
CA LYS A 149 1.54 -25.85 0.33
C LYS A 149 1.20 -24.36 0.13
N ASN A 150 1.08 -23.59 1.22
CA ASN A 150 0.72 -22.16 1.25
C ASN A 150 -0.65 -21.83 0.63
N GLN A 151 -1.62 -22.75 0.69
CA GLN A 151 -3.00 -22.43 0.31
C GLN A 151 -3.69 -21.72 1.48
N PRO A 152 -4.48 -20.66 1.23
CA PRO A 152 -5.27 -20.01 2.28
C PRO A 152 -6.41 -20.94 2.71
N SER A 153 -6.68 -21.01 4.01
CA SER A 153 -7.85 -21.68 4.56
C SER A 153 -8.45 -20.83 5.67
N TYR A 154 -9.74 -20.53 5.56
CA TYR A 154 -10.47 -19.58 6.40
C TYR A 154 -11.04 -20.31 7.61
N PHE A 155 -10.80 -19.79 8.81
CA PHE A 155 -11.27 -20.36 10.07
C PHE A 155 -12.02 -19.33 10.91
N PHE A 156 -13.16 -19.74 11.46
CA PHE A 156 -13.88 -19.03 12.51
C PHE A 156 -13.30 -19.36 13.88
N ARG A 157 -13.27 -18.35 14.75
CA ARG A 157 -12.77 -18.39 16.14
C ARG A 157 -13.95 -18.53 17.08
N GLN A 158 -14.16 -19.72 17.64
CA GLN A 158 -15.17 -19.95 18.67
C GLN A 158 -14.50 -19.85 20.05
N PRO A 159 -14.84 -18.83 20.89
CA PRO A 159 -14.34 -18.75 22.25
C PRO A 159 -14.91 -19.86 23.14
N LYS A 160 -14.14 -20.25 24.17
CA LYS A 160 -14.59 -21.15 25.23
C LYS A 160 -15.78 -20.56 25.99
N TYR A 161 -16.71 -21.45 26.37
CA TYR A 161 -17.84 -21.20 27.26
C TYR A 161 -17.99 -22.37 28.26
N LEU A 162 -18.80 -22.19 29.31
CA LEU A 162 -19.18 -23.24 30.26
C LEU A 162 -20.54 -23.86 29.88
N CYS A 163 -20.73 -25.15 30.16
CA CYS A 163 -21.96 -25.87 29.81
C CYS A 163 -23.23 -25.20 30.38
N GLU A 164 -23.12 -24.64 31.59
CA GLU A 164 -24.15 -23.84 32.26
C GLU A 164 -24.45 -22.49 31.58
N ASP A 165 -23.53 -21.91 30.80
CA ASP A 165 -23.77 -20.67 30.03
C ASP A 165 -24.72 -20.91 28.84
N VAL A 166 -24.68 -22.12 28.25
CA VAL A 166 -25.47 -22.52 27.06
C VAL A 166 -26.66 -23.43 27.38
N ALA A 167 -26.73 -23.93 28.61
CA ALA A 167 -27.82 -24.76 29.14
C ALA A 167 -28.02 -24.47 30.65
N PRO A 168 -28.59 -23.30 30.99
CA PRO A 168 -28.66 -22.82 32.38
C PRO A 168 -29.64 -23.59 33.27
N GLY A 169 -30.45 -24.50 32.73
CA GLY A 169 -31.26 -25.44 33.52
C GLY A 169 -30.47 -26.67 34.00
N GLY A 170 -29.18 -26.76 33.67
CA GLY A 170 -28.30 -27.87 34.05
C GLY A 170 -28.41 -29.08 33.12
N GLU A 171 -29.04 -28.95 31.94
CA GLU A 171 -29.26 -30.06 31.01
C GLU A 171 -27.97 -30.66 30.45
N LEU A 172 -26.88 -29.89 30.49
CA LEU A 172 -25.52 -30.28 30.12
C LEU A 172 -24.58 -30.40 31.34
N GLY A 173 -25.07 -30.32 32.58
CA GLY A 173 -24.22 -30.24 33.77
C GLY A 173 -23.35 -28.97 33.81
N THR A 174 -22.25 -28.99 34.57
CA THR A 174 -21.38 -27.81 34.80
C THR A 174 -19.95 -27.97 34.28
N GLY A 175 -19.26 -26.84 34.11
CA GLY A 175 -17.86 -26.74 33.70
C GLY A 175 -17.66 -26.63 32.19
N VAL A 176 -16.39 -26.61 31.78
CA VAL A 176 -15.99 -26.38 30.38
C VAL A 176 -16.44 -27.51 29.47
N HIS A 177 -17.00 -27.15 28.31
CA HIS A 177 -17.39 -28.08 27.25
C HIS A 177 -16.17 -28.79 26.62
N GLU A 178 -16.27 -30.07 26.33
CA GLU A 178 -15.16 -30.96 25.95
C GLU A 178 -14.46 -30.53 24.64
N ALA A 179 -15.15 -29.80 23.76
CA ALA A 179 -14.55 -29.18 22.58
C ALA A 179 -13.37 -28.24 22.90
N PHE A 180 -13.35 -27.62 24.07
CA PHE A 180 -12.27 -26.73 24.51
C PHE A 180 -11.23 -27.44 25.38
N LYS A 181 -11.18 -28.78 25.37
CA LYS A 181 -10.20 -29.59 26.10
C LYS A 181 -9.40 -30.46 25.11
N PHE A 182 -8.10 -30.52 25.30
CA PHE A 182 -7.18 -31.40 24.57
C PHE A 182 -6.26 -32.08 25.59
N SER A 183 -6.27 -33.40 25.69
CA SER A 183 -5.55 -34.16 26.72
C SER A 183 -5.90 -33.73 28.16
N GLY A 184 -7.14 -33.28 28.39
CA GLY A 184 -7.60 -32.68 29.64
C GLY A 184 -7.13 -31.24 29.89
N VAL A 185 -6.33 -30.63 29.00
CA VAL A 185 -5.89 -29.23 29.10
C VAL A 185 -6.92 -28.33 28.41
N GLU A 186 -7.40 -27.31 29.12
CA GLU A 186 -8.31 -26.33 28.53
C GLU A 186 -7.60 -25.36 27.57
N ASP A 187 -8.14 -25.21 26.37
CA ASP A 187 -7.82 -24.12 25.45
C ASP A 187 -8.75 -22.91 25.68
N ALA A 188 -8.40 -21.75 25.14
CA ALA A 188 -9.21 -20.53 25.22
C ALA A 188 -10.27 -20.46 24.09
N GLU A 189 -10.01 -21.15 22.97
CA GLU A 189 -10.78 -21.07 21.75
C GLU A 189 -10.54 -22.30 20.86
N ILE A 190 -11.46 -22.55 19.92
CA ILE A 190 -11.26 -23.51 18.82
C ILE A 190 -11.39 -22.82 17.47
N TRP A 191 -10.72 -23.39 16.46
CA TRP A 191 -10.68 -22.86 15.11
C TRP A 191 -11.29 -23.85 14.11
N LEU A 192 -12.41 -23.45 13.51
CA LEU A 192 -13.22 -24.29 12.60
C LEU A 192 -13.31 -23.68 11.22
N GLY A 193 -13.27 -24.51 10.17
CA GLY A 193 -13.41 -24.04 8.79
C GLY A 193 -14.64 -23.14 8.64
N ALA A 194 -14.45 -21.87 8.26
CA ALA A 194 -15.55 -20.93 8.07
C ALA A 194 -16.51 -21.36 6.94
N TYR A 195 -16.07 -22.28 6.08
CA TYR A 195 -16.81 -22.92 5.00
C TYR A 195 -16.58 -24.44 5.06
N GLU A 196 -17.40 -25.23 4.37
CA GLU A 196 -17.09 -26.65 4.15
C GLU A 196 -15.72 -26.80 3.44
N GLY A 197 -15.12 -27.98 3.53
CA GLY A 197 -13.83 -28.30 2.93
C GLY A 197 -13.91 -28.55 1.42
N ALA A 198 -12.88 -28.11 0.70
CA ALA A 198 -12.60 -28.45 -0.68
C ALA A 198 -11.22 -29.13 -0.79
N ALA A 199 -11.13 -30.20 -1.58
CA ALA A 199 -9.88 -30.90 -1.82
C ALA A 199 -9.09 -30.21 -2.97
N LEU A 200 -8.27 -29.22 -2.64
CA LEU A 200 -7.46 -28.47 -3.60
C LEU A 200 -5.97 -28.86 -3.48
N ASN A 201 -5.33 -29.19 -4.60
CA ASN A 201 -3.92 -29.59 -4.67
C ASN A 201 -3.53 -30.74 -3.69
N GLY A 202 -4.50 -31.58 -3.33
CA GLY A 202 -4.32 -32.66 -2.35
C GLY A 202 -4.25 -32.19 -0.89
N GLU A 203 -4.88 -31.07 -0.56
CA GLU A 203 -5.10 -30.55 0.81
C GLU A 203 -6.58 -30.19 0.97
N GLY A 204 -7.12 -30.38 2.17
CA GLY A 204 -8.51 -30.09 2.52
C GLY A 204 -8.66 -28.69 3.09
N VAL A 205 -8.95 -27.70 2.24
CA VAL A 205 -8.99 -26.26 2.59
C VAL A 205 -10.41 -25.73 2.67
N SER A 206 -10.67 -24.79 3.59
CA SER A 206 -11.92 -24.03 3.70
C SER A 206 -11.74 -22.70 2.97
N GLN A 207 -12.40 -22.50 1.83
CA GLN A 207 -12.33 -21.25 1.05
C GLN A 207 -13.72 -20.85 0.51
N PRO A 208 -14.07 -19.56 0.50
CA PRO A 208 -15.33 -19.09 -0.09
C PRO A 208 -15.29 -19.13 -1.62
N GLY A 209 -16.47 -19.20 -2.25
CA GLY A 209 -16.67 -18.99 -3.69
C GLY A 209 -16.23 -20.14 -4.60
N ILE A 210 -15.75 -21.26 -4.05
CA ILE A 210 -15.38 -22.47 -4.81
C ILE A 210 -16.40 -23.60 -4.60
N PRO A 211 -16.41 -24.66 -5.43
CA PRO A 211 -17.18 -25.87 -5.17
C PRO A 211 -16.75 -26.59 -3.88
N ALA A 212 -17.73 -27.10 -3.12
CA ALA A 212 -17.49 -28.01 -2.00
C ALA A 212 -16.78 -29.29 -2.46
N GLY A 213 -15.89 -29.83 -1.63
CA GLY A 213 -15.25 -31.12 -1.86
C GLY A 213 -16.20 -32.26 -1.51
N TYR A 214 -16.76 -32.92 -2.53
CA TYR A 214 -17.68 -34.05 -2.37
C TYR A 214 -17.17 -35.34 -3.02
N SER A 215 -17.91 -36.45 -2.85
CA SER A 215 -17.49 -37.79 -3.29
C SER A 215 -16.16 -38.21 -2.66
N ILE A 216 -16.08 -38.07 -1.34
CA ILE A 216 -14.91 -38.42 -0.54
C ILE A 216 -15.31 -39.31 0.65
N ASN A 217 -14.50 -40.32 0.95
CA ASN A 217 -14.69 -41.21 2.10
C ASN A 217 -13.99 -40.66 3.35
N TYR A 218 -14.29 -41.20 4.53
CA TYR A 218 -13.80 -40.67 5.80
C TYR A 218 -12.26 -40.56 5.84
N ASP A 219 -11.58 -41.66 5.49
CA ASP A 219 -10.12 -41.75 5.56
C ASP A 219 -9.43 -40.77 4.60
N SER A 220 -10.01 -40.57 3.41
CA SER A 220 -9.50 -39.60 2.43
C SER A 220 -9.78 -38.16 2.83
N ALA A 221 -10.93 -37.88 3.44
CA ALA A 221 -11.28 -36.56 3.97
C ALA A 221 -10.33 -36.17 5.11
N ARG A 222 -10.10 -37.10 6.04
CA ARG A 222 -9.15 -36.91 7.15
C ARG A 222 -7.72 -36.70 6.66
N ALA A 223 -7.26 -37.56 5.74
CA ALA A 223 -5.93 -37.42 5.15
C ALA A 223 -5.77 -36.10 4.38
N ALA A 224 -6.81 -35.60 3.69
CA ALA A 224 -6.78 -34.31 3.02
C ALA A 224 -6.63 -33.14 4.01
N CYS A 225 -7.36 -33.16 5.13
CA CYS A 225 -7.20 -32.14 6.19
C CYS A 225 -5.81 -32.21 6.85
N GLN A 226 -5.31 -33.40 7.17
CA GLN A 226 -3.98 -33.57 7.76
C GLN A 226 -2.84 -33.19 6.80
N ALA A 227 -3.05 -33.33 5.48
CA ALA A 227 -2.10 -32.86 4.47
C ALA A 227 -1.91 -31.33 4.48
N CYS A 228 -2.82 -30.56 5.09
CA CYS A 228 -2.66 -29.12 5.31
C CYS A 228 -1.51 -28.79 6.28
N GLY A 229 -1.00 -29.74 7.06
CA GLY A 229 0.17 -29.59 7.93
C GLY A 229 -0.12 -29.81 9.42
N PRO A 230 0.89 -29.65 10.29
CA PRO A 230 0.74 -29.85 11.72
C PRO A 230 -0.34 -28.96 12.33
N GLY A 231 -1.22 -29.55 13.15
CA GLY A 231 -2.35 -28.87 13.79
C GLY A 231 -3.65 -28.89 12.98
N PHE A 232 -3.63 -29.27 11.70
CA PHE A 232 -4.86 -29.46 10.91
C PHE A 232 -5.34 -30.92 10.99
N ASP A 233 -6.64 -31.12 11.18
CA ASP A 233 -7.32 -32.42 11.07
C ASP A 233 -8.77 -32.19 10.60
N LEU A 234 -9.53 -33.27 10.41
CA LEU A 234 -10.97 -33.24 10.16
C LEU A 234 -11.73 -32.75 11.41
N GLN A 235 -12.78 -31.96 11.21
CA GLN A 235 -13.66 -31.49 12.30
C GLN A 235 -14.15 -32.65 13.19
N THR A 236 -14.27 -32.40 14.49
CA THR A 236 -14.78 -33.40 15.44
C THR A 236 -16.28 -33.24 15.72
N HIS A 237 -16.90 -34.29 16.25
CA HIS A 237 -18.26 -34.18 16.78
C HIS A 237 -18.34 -33.22 17.98
N TRP A 238 -17.27 -33.09 18.79
CA TRP A 238 -17.20 -32.12 19.90
C TRP A 238 -17.27 -30.69 19.39
N ASP A 239 -16.53 -30.38 18.31
CA ASP A 239 -16.61 -29.08 17.63
C ASP A 239 -18.02 -28.75 17.16
N TRP A 240 -18.66 -29.73 16.51
CA TRP A 240 -20.03 -29.60 16.05
C TRP A 240 -20.98 -29.32 17.20
N ALA A 241 -20.88 -30.11 18.28
CA ALA A 241 -21.75 -29.97 19.43
C ALA A 241 -21.55 -28.63 20.15
N ALA A 242 -20.32 -28.11 20.16
CA ALA A 242 -20.05 -26.80 20.73
C ALA A 242 -20.76 -25.67 19.96
N ILE A 243 -20.64 -25.68 18.64
CA ILE A 243 -21.34 -24.72 17.77
C ILE A 243 -22.86 -24.92 17.87
N MET A 244 -23.33 -26.16 17.87
CA MET A 244 -24.76 -26.49 17.99
C MET A 244 -25.37 -25.95 19.28
N HIS A 245 -24.75 -26.22 20.44
CA HIS A 245 -25.25 -25.73 21.71
C HIS A 245 -25.19 -24.21 21.81
N TRP A 246 -24.13 -23.58 21.29
CA TRP A 246 -24.00 -22.13 21.22
C TRP A 246 -25.11 -21.48 20.37
N CYS A 247 -25.38 -22.00 19.16
CA CYS A 247 -26.47 -21.55 18.29
C CYS A 247 -27.83 -21.60 19.01
N MET A 248 -28.16 -22.76 19.57
CA MET A 248 -29.44 -22.96 20.26
C MET A 248 -29.57 -22.14 21.55
N ALA A 249 -28.48 -21.87 22.26
CA ALA A 249 -28.48 -20.98 23.43
C ALA A 249 -28.76 -19.51 23.04
N ASN A 250 -28.29 -19.08 21.87
CA ASN A 250 -28.59 -17.77 21.29
C ASN A 250 -29.97 -17.70 20.60
N GLY A 251 -30.76 -18.78 20.65
CA GLY A 251 -32.11 -18.84 20.07
C GLY A 251 -32.14 -18.80 18.54
N PHE A 252 -31.04 -19.20 17.89
CA PHE A 252 -30.89 -19.14 16.44
C PHE A 252 -30.38 -20.47 15.87
N GLU A 253 -31.08 -21.04 14.89
CA GLU A 253 -30.61 -22.17 14.11
C GLU A 253 -30.34 -21.72 12.66
N PRO A 254 -29.13 -21.94 12.10
CA PRO A 254 -28.82 -21.58 10.73
C PRO A 254 -29.67 -22.40 9.73
N ARG A 255 -30.12 -21.71 8.68
CA ARG A 255 -30.69 -22.34 7.49
C ARG A 255 -29.56 -22.76 6.53
N GLY A 256 -29.93 -23.17 5.31
CA GLY A 256 -28.95 -23.58 4.32
C GLY A 256 -29.53 -24.16 3.04
N ASN A 257 -28.63 -24.58 2.14
CA ASN A 257 -28.99 -25.23 0.89
C ASN A 257 -29.61 -26.61 1.16
N THR A 258 -30.93 -26.67 1.31
CA THR A 258 -31.68 -27.87 1.66
C THR A 258 -32.61 -28.35 0.54
N ASN A 259 -32.66 -27.60 -0.57
CA ASN A 259 -33.47 -27.86 -1.76
C ASN A 259 -32.76 -27.36 -3.04
N TYR A 260 -31.69 -28.04 -3.46
CA TYR A 260 -30.99 -27.89 -4.75
C TYR A 260 -30.66 -26.43 -5.16
N GLY A 261 -29.95 -25.71 -4.30
CA GLY A 261 -29.50 -24.32 -4.49
C GLY A 261 -30.28 -23.29 -3.67
N ARG A 262 -31.31 -23.70 -2.92
CA ARG A 262 -32.13 -22.84 -2.06
C ARG A 262 -32.52 -23.52 -0.75
N HIS A 263 -33.08 -22.76 0.18
CA HIS A 263 -33.77 -23.33 1.32
C HIS A 263 -35.12 -23.95 0.90
N HIS A 264 -35.59 -24.96 1.64
CA HIS A 264 -36.82 -25.70 1.29
C HIS A 264 -38.10 -24.89 1.56
N ASP A 265 -38.16 -24.21 2.71
CA ASP A 265 -39.28 -23.37 3.13
C ASP A 265 -39.09 -21.91 2.70
N GLU A 266 -38.07 -21.22 3.22
CA GLU A 266 -37.61 -19.88 2.78
C GLU A 266 -37.02 -19.87 1.34
N ARG A 267 -37.83 -20.18 0.32
CA ARG A 267 -37.39 -20.42 -1.07
C ARG A 267 -36.75 -19.23 -1.79
N PHE A 268 -36.82 -18.03 -1.22
CA PHE A 268 -36.12 -16.84 -1.71
C PHE A 268 -34.65 -16.80 -1.26
N GLU A 269 -34.29 -17.54 -0.21
CA GLU A 269 -32.90 -17.74 0.18
C GLU A 269 -32.27 -18.72 -0.81
N THR A 270 -31.28 -18.23 -1.57
CA THR A 270 -30.59 -19.00 -2.60
C THR A 270 -29.08 -18.81 -2.49
N GLY A 271 -28.31 -19.82 -2.88
CA GLY A 271 -26.88 -19.73 -3.09
C GLY A 271 -26.54 -19.94 -4.57
N THR A 272 -25.34 -19.54 -4.97
CA THR A 272 -24.88 -19.70 -6.36
C THR A 272 -24.59 -21.17 -6.63
N ARG A 273 -25.42 -21.83 -7.46
CA ARG A 273 -25.22 -23.23 -7.83
C ARG A 273 -23.95 -23.44 -8.67
N GLN A 274 -23.27 -24.55 -8.43
CA GLN A 274 -22.03 -24.92 -9.14
C GLN A 274 -22.24 -25.13 -10.65
N ASP A 275 -23.45 -25.51 -11.08
CA ASP A 275 -23.81 -25.67 -12.49
C ASP A 275 -24.49 -24.43 -13.12
N ASN A 276 -24.61 -23.32 -12.38
CA ASN A 276 -25.44 -22.15 -12.74
C ASN A 276 -26.91 -22.48 -13.07
N GLY A 277 -27.42 -23.62 -12.60
CA GLY A 277 -28.81 -24.02 -12.75
C GLY A 277 -29.77 -23.18 -11.89
N ALA A 278 -31.07 -23.35 -12.13
CA ALA A 278 -32.10 -22.66 -11.34
C ALA A 278 -32.19 -23.25 -9.91
N PRO A 279 -32.16 -22.43 -8.84
CA PRO A 279 -32.36 -22.90 -7.46
C PRO A 279 -33.69 -23.64 -7.28
N GLY A 280 -33.64 -24.84 -6.68
CA GLY A 280 -34.79 -25.73 -6.51
C GLY A 280 -35.06 -26.69 -7.66
N ASN A 281 -34.26 -26.69 -8.73
CA ASN A 281 -34.32 -27.72 -9.77
C ASN A 281 -33.50 -28.95 -9.33
N SER A 282 -34.11 -30.12 -9.21
CA SER A 282 -33.41 -31.37 -8.85
C SER A 282 -32.46 -31.90 -9.93
N SER A 283 -32.54 -31.38 -11.16
CA SER A 283 -31.60 -31.70 -12.24
C SER A 283 -30.26 -31.00 -12.05
N GLY A 284 -29.17 -31.66 -12.45
CA GLY A 284 -27.81 -31.09 -12.44
C GLY A 284 -27.11 -31.15 -11.08
N ILE A 285 -26.16 -30.24 -10.86
CA ILE A 285 -25.38 -30.13 -9.63
C ILE A 285 -26.03 -29.07 -8.73
N GLY A 286 -26.99 -29.50 -7.91
CA GLY A 286 -27.69 -28.64 -6.94
C GLY A 286 -26.87 -28.21 -5.72
N ASN A 287 -25.57 -28.51 -5.68
CA ASN A 287 -24.64 -27.95 -4.70
C ASN A 287 -24.39 -26.48 -5.04
N ILE A 288 -24.08 -25.68 -4.03
CA ILE A 288 -23.69 -24.28 -4.19
C ILE A 288 -22.17 -24.12 -4.10
N LEU A 289 -21.69 -22.95 -4.50
CA LEU A 289 -20.37 -22.45 -4.13
C LEU A 289 -20.36 -22.13 -2.63
N LEU A 290 -19.26 -22.49 -1.96
CA LEU A 290 -19.05 -22.33 -0.53
C LEU A 290 -19.27 -20.87 -0.08
N GLY A 291 -20.10 -20.65 0.94
CA GLY A 291 -20.34 -19.31 1.46
C GLY A 291 -21.18 -18.38 0.60
N SER A 292 -21.76 -18.87 -0.52
CA SER A 292 -22.58 -18.06 -1.44
C SER A 292 -24.03 -17.86 -1.00
N GLY A 293 -24.45 -18.50 0.09
CA GLY A 293 -25.76 -18.28 0.72
C GLY A 293 -25.84 -16.97 1.52
N PRO A 294 -27.06 -16.54 1.89
CA PRO A 294 -27.28 -15.38 2.76
C PRO A 294 -26.73 -15.61 4.19
N ALA A 295 -26.64 -14.52 4.96
CA ALA A 295 -26.15 -14.56 6.35
C ALA A 295 -26.98 -15.47 7.27
N SER A 296 -28.26 -15.72 6.96
CA SER A 296 -29.12 -16.70 7.65
C SER A 296 -28.66 -18.15 7.49
N TRP A 297 -27.73 -18.45 6.58
CA TRP A 297 -27.11 -19.77 6.39
C TRP A 297 -25.77 -19.91 7.12
N ARG A 298 -25.49 -18.96 8.02
CA ARG A 298 -24.29 -18.92 8.86
C ARG A 298 -24.69 -18.99 10.33
N HIS A 299 -23.91 -19.70 11.13
CA HIS A 299 -24.29 -20.16 12.48
C HIS A 299 -24.69 -19.07 13.50
N ASP A 300 -24.27 -17.82 13.28
CA ASP A 300 -24.50 -16.64 14.14
C ASP A 300 -25.42 -15.61 13.47
N GLY A 301 -25.94 -15.89 12.26
CA GLY A 301 -26.70 -14.95 11.44
C GLY A 301 -25.86 -13.82 10.83
N THR A 302 -24.53 -13.84 10.94
CA THR A 302 -23.63 -12.80 10.40
C THR A 302 -22.84 -13.30 9.19
N MET A 303 -22.40 -12.38 8.32
CA MET A 303 -21.49 -12.72 7.20
C MET A 303 -20.08 -13.13 7.64
N SER A 304 -19.77 -13.13 8.94
CA SER A 304 -18.53 -13.65 9.50
C SER A 304 -18.67 -15.02 10.16
N GLY A 305 -19.89 -15.54 10.30
CA GLY A 305 -20.12 -16.86 10.87
C GLY A 305 -19.71 -18.01 9.95
N ILE A 306 -19.53 -19.17 10.59
CA ILE A 306 -19.41 -20.48 9.96
C ILE A 306 -20.61 -20.71 9.04
N SER A 307 -20.33 -20.86 7.74
CA SER A 307 -21.30 -21.07 6.68
C SER A 307 -21.58 -22.55 6.43
N ASP A 308 -22.78 -22.81 5.91
CA ASP A 308 -23.16 -24.07 5.29
C ASP A 308 -23.04 -25.28 6.23
N LEU A 309 -23.26 -25.09 7.54
CA LEU A 309 -23.43 -26.21 8.50
C LEU A 309 -24.73 -26.97 8.27
N VAL A 310 -25.69 -26.41 7.55
CA VAL A 310 -26.98 -27.03 7.28
C VAL A 310 -27.14 -27.18 5.77
N GLY A 311 -27.29 -28.41 5.30
CA GLY A 311 -27.44 -28.67 3.87
C GLY A 311 -26.13 -28.54 3.09
N ASN A 312 -26.25 -28.28 1.79
CA ASN A 312 -25.22 -28.42 0.76
C ASN A 312 -24.63 -29.84 0.68
N VAL A 313 -23.68 -30.23 1.54
CA VAL A 313 -23.22 -31.62 1.72
C VAL A 313 -23.21 -32.06 3.18
N TRP A 314 -23.47 -33.35 3.41
CA TRP A 314 -23.20 -34.01 4.67
C TRP A 314 -21.71 -33.96 4.99
N GLU A 315 -21.34 -33.53 6.19
CA GLU A 315 -19.95 -33.42 6.62
C GLU A 315 -19.51 -34.61 7.46
N TRP A 316 -18.43 -35.30 7.07
CA TRP A 316 -17.75 -36.31 7.91
C TRP A 316 -17.20 -35.69 9.21
N MET A 317 -17.31 -36.40 10.33
CA MET A 317 -16.76 -35.98 11.64
C MET A 317 -15.84 -37.02 12.28
N SER A 318 -14.86 -36.56 13.07
CA SER A 318 -13.96 -37.37 13.89
C SER A 318 -14.35 -37.39 15.39
N GLY A 319 -13.68 -38.25 16.18
CA GLY A 319 -13.87 -38.33 17.64
C GLY A 319 -15.08 -39.17 18.08
N PHE A 320 -15.84 -39.73 17.13
CA PHE A 320 -17.05 -40.49 17.41
C PHE A 320 -17.21 -41.63 16.38
N LYS A 321 -17.58 -42.83 16.85
CA LYS A 321 -18.08 -43.94 16.02
C LYS A 321 -19.21 -44.69 16.71
N ALA A 322 -20.03 -45.39 15.93
CA ALA A 322 -20.94 -46.41 16.42
C ALA A 322 -20.51 -47.80 15.93
N VAL A 323 -20.67 -48.84 16.76
CA VAL A 323 -20.41 -50.24 16.38
C VAL A 323 -21.60 -51.07 16.84
N ASP A 324 -22.34 -51.68 15.92
CA ASP A 324 -23.56 -52.45 16.23
C ASP A 324 -24.59 -51.66 17.08
N GLY A 325 -24.69 -50.35 16.83
CA GLY A 325 -25.53 -49.41 17.57
C GLY A 325 -24.89 -48.83 18.83
N ARG A 326 -23.84 -49.45 19.37
CA ARG A 326 -23.11 -48.97 20.57
C ARG A 326 -22.27 -47.74 20.26
N ILE A 327 -22.32 -46.72 21.11
CA ILE A 327 -21.64 -45.43 20.91
C ILE A 327 -20.25 -45.40 21.58
N PHE A 328 -19.22 -44.97 20.82
CA PHE A 328 -17.84 -44.81 21.29
C PHE A 328 -17.29 -43.43 20.98
N LEU A 329 -16.66 -42.76 21.95
CA LEU A 329 -16.25 -41.35 21.88
C LEU A 329 -14.80 -41.11 22.30
N SER A 330 -14.15 -40.09 21.75
CA SER A 330 -12.95 -39.51 22.36
C SER A 330 -13.31 -38.84 23.69
N SER A 331 -12.40 -38.89 24.67
CA SER A 331 -12.61 -38.30 26.00
C SER A 331 -12.77 -36.78 25.99
N ASP A 332 -12.13 -36.12 25.02
CA ASP A 332 -12.24 -34.70 24.74
C ASP A 332 -11.95 -34.43 23.24
N ASN A 333 -11.61 -33.20 22.88
CA ASN A 333 -11.35 -32.80 21.50
C ASN A 333 -9.95 -33.19 20.99
N GLU A 334 -9.14 -33.91 21.77
CA GLU A 334 -7.97 -34.59 21.23
C GLU A 334 -8.39 -35.67 20.20
N ILE A 335 -7.50 -35.83 19.21
CA ILE A 335 -7.44 -36.78 18.07
C ILE A 335 -6.91 -38.22 18.29
N PRO A 336 -7.18 -38.99 19.36
CA PRO A 336 -6.51 -40.28 19.53
C PRO A 336 -6.94 -41.27 18.43
N ALA A 337 -6.19 -42.37 18.33
CA ALA A 337 -6.57 -43.48 17.46
C ALA A 337 -7.99 -43.98 17.81
N GLU A 338 -8.78 -44.34 16.80
CA GLU A 338 -10.18 -44.78 16.95
C GLU A 338 -10.35 -46.03 17.85
N SER A 339 -9.26 -46.76 18.12
CA SER A 339 -9.19 -47.87 19.06
C SER A 339 -9.17 -47.45 20.54
N ALA A 340 -8.89 -46.17 20.82
CA ALA A 340 -8.89 -45.57 22.15
C ALA A 340 -10.19 -44.81 22.48
N TYR A 341 -11.18 -44.82 21.57
CA TYR A 341 -12.49 -44.25 21.86
C TYR A 341 -13.20 -45.10 22.93
N VAL A 342 -13.71 -44.43 23.95
CA VAL A 342 -14.29 -45.03 25.15
C VAL A 342 -15.75 -45.41 24.85
N ASP A 343 -16.17 -46.61 25.28
CA ASP A 343 -17.58 -47.01 25.27
C ASP A 343 -18.39 -46.06 26.17
N SER A 344 -19.39 -45.39 25.61
CA SER A 344 -20.21 -44.42 26.33
C SER A 344 -21.28 -45.05 27.23
N GLY A 345 -21.48 -46.37 27.16
CA GLY A 345 -22.54 -47.06 27.90
C GLY A 345 -23.90 -47.11 27.17
N PHE A 346 -24.02 -46.49 25.99
CA PHE A 346 -25.31 -46.13 25.37
C PHE A 346 -25.46 -46.69 23.96
N ASP A 347 -26.68 -47.14 23.65
CA ASP A 347 -27.06 -47.74 22.37
C ASP A 347 -28.00 -46.79 21.62
N ILE A 348 -27.69 -46.47 20.37
CA ILE A 348 -28.40 -45.44 19.59
C ILE A 348 -29.76 -45.94 19.07
N SER A 349 -30.76 -45.05 19.06
CA SER A 349 -32.10 -45.40 18.57
C SER A 349 -32.15 -45.70 17.07
N SER A 350 -33.19 -46.40 16.63
CA SER A 350 -33.52 -46.54 15.20
C SER A 350 -33.89 -45.19 14.57
N SER A 351 -33.77 -45.10 13.24
CA SER A 351 -33.88 -43.85 12.46
C SER A 351 -35.20 -43.07 12.69
N ASN A 352 -35.11 -41.90 13.33
CA ASN A 352 -36.24 -41.06 13.77
C ASN A 352 -35.91 -39.55 13.66
N PRO A 353 -36.91 -38.64 13.79
CA PRO A 353 -36.63 -37.22 13.98
C PRO A 353 -35.76 -36.97 15.22
N TRP A 354 -34.86 -35.99 15.17
CA TRP A 354 -33.92 -35.68 16.27
C TRP A 354 -34.65 -35.49 17.61
N ALA A 355 -35.65 -34.62 17.64
CA ALA A 355 -36.49 -34.34 18.82
C ALA A 355 -37.35 -35.54 19.29
N SER A 356 -37.31 -36.68 18.62
CA SER A 356 -38.02 -37.92 18.98
C SER A 356 -37.06 -39.07 19.31
N MET A 357 -35.79 -38.78 19.56
CA MET A 357 -34.81 -39.76 20.05
C MET A 357 -35.13 -40.24 21.46
N ASP A 358 -35.00 -41.54 21.67
CA ASP A 358 -35.01 -42.10 23.02
C ASP A 358 -33.69 -41.70 23.70
N THR A 359 -33.80 -40.92 24.77
CA THR A 359 -32.67 -40.45 25.58
C THR A 359 -32.57 -41.18 26.92
N THR A 360 -33.36 -42.25 27.10
CA THR A 360 -33.37 -43.06 28.33
C THR A 360 -31.99 -43.66 28.57
N GLY A 361 -31.38 -43.36 29.73
CA GLY A 361 -30.03 -43.82 30.08
C GLY A 361 -28.89 -43.02 29.42
N ALA A 362 -29.16 -41.99 28.61
CA ALA A 362 -28.12 -41.14 28.06
C ALA A 362 -27.48 -40.25 29.14
N SER A 363 -26.15 -40.26 29.22
CA SER A 363 -25.37 -39.43 30.15
C SER A 363 -25.34 -37.95 29.74
N GLU A 364 -25.00 -37.07 30.68
CA GLU A 364 -24.73 -35.65 30.39
C GLU A 364 -23.66 -35.49 29.30
N LEU A 365 -22.64 -36.35 29.29
CA LEU A 365 -21.58 -36.36 28.29
C LEU A 365 -22.12 -36.61 26.87
N LEU A 366 -23.14 -37.47 26.69
CA LEU A 366 -23.78 -37.73 25.40
C LEU A 366 -24.65 -36.55 24.93
N LYS A 367 -25.23 -35.80 25.86
CA LYS A 367 -25.93 -34.54 25.58
C LYS A 367 -24.94 -33.47 25.14
N ARG A 368 -23.81 -33.30 25.86
CA ARG A 368 -22.70 -32.40 25.48
C ARG A 368 -22.09 -32.78 24.14
N ALA A 369 -21.95 -34.06 23.85
CA ALA A 369 -21.47 -34.56 22.56
C ALA A 369 -22.44 -34.27 21.39
N GLY A 370 -23.64 -33.76 21.68
CA GLY A 370 -24.66 -33.50 20.67
C GLY A 370 -25.03 -34.77 19.88
N ILE A 371 -25.08 -35.92 20.56
CA ILE A 371 -25.47 -37.22 20.01
C ILE A 371 -26.92 -37.56 20.37
N VAL A 372 -27.41 -37.03 21.49
CA VAL A 372 -28.82 -37.07 21.89
C VAL A 372 -29.35 -35.65 22.14
N PRO A 373 -30.67 -35.41 22.02
CA PRO A 373 -31.30 -34.18 22.47
C PRO A 373 -31.03 -33.87 23.96
N LYS A 374 -30.91 -32.59 24.32
CA LYS A 374 -30.75 -32.16 25.72
C LYS A 374 -32.09 -32.07 26.47
N GLY A 375 -33.19 -31.87 25.75
CA GLY A 375 -34.58 -31.81 26.23
C GLY A 375 -35.22 -30.41 26.14
N ILE A 376 -34.45 -29.38 25.79
CA ILE A 376 -34.90 -27.98 25.70
C ILE A 376 -34.15 -27.25 24.60
N ASN A 377 -34.83 -26.43 23.80
CA ASN A 377 -34.25 -25.69 22.67
C ASN A 377 -33.33 -26.59 21.82
N ASP A 378 -33.77 -27.80 21.51
CA ASP A 378 -33.04 -28.72 20.66
C ASP A 378 -33.19 -28.34 19.18
N PRO A 379 -32.14 -28.54 18.37
CA PRO A 379 -32.16 -28.19 16.95
C PRO A 379 -33.07 -29.11 16.13
N ILE A 380 -33.44 -28.68 14.93
CA ILE A 380 -34.11 -29.55 13.96
C ILE A 380 -33.12 -30.53 13.31
N GLY A 381 -33.67 -31.58 12.72
CA GLY A 381 -32.92 -32.57 11.95
C GLY A 381 -33.44 -33.99 12.14
N ARG A 382 -32.75 -34.94 11.53
CA ARG A 382 -33.10 -36.36 11.57
C ARG A 382 -31.91 -37.23 11.93
N LEU A 383 -32.16 -38.24 12.77
CA LEU A 383 -31.28 -39.38 12.97
C LEU A 383 -31.51 -40.41 11.86
N TYR A 384 -30.41 -40.82 11.23
CA TYR A 384 -30.36 -41.99 10.35
C TYR A 384 -29.38 -43.00 10.95
N THR A 385 -29.81 -44.21 11.23
CA THR A 385 -28.99 -45.25 11.86
C THR A 385 -29.10 -46.58 11.15
N ASN A 386 -27.97 -47.29 11.11
CA ASN A 386 -27.87 -48.70 10.79
C ASN A 386 -27.16 -49.38 11.96
N LEU A 387 -27.88 -50.22 12.70
CA LEU A 387 -27.47 -50.75 14.00
C LEU A 387 -26.56 -51.99 13.86
N SER A 388 -25.75 -52.10 12.79
CA SER A 388 -24.92 -53.28 12.52
C SER A 388 -23.60 -52.94 11.85
N GLY A 389 -22.48 -53.36 12.46
CA GLY A 389 -21.10 -53.03 12.07
C GLY A 389 -20.68 -51.59 12.41
N GLU A 390 -19.47 -51.22 12.00
CA GLU A 390 -18.91 -49.88 12.24
C GLU A 390 -19.60 -48.81 11.37
N ARG A 391 -19.97 -47.69 12.00
CA ARG A 391 -20.56 -46.50 11.38
C ARG A 391 -19.87 -45.25 11.90
N LEU A 392 -19.49 -44.38 10.98
CA LEU A 392 -18.91 -43.07 11.29
C LEU A 392 -19.94 -41.96 11.00
N PRO A 393 -19.93 -40.88 11.80
CA PRO A 393 -20.92 -39.82 11.73
C PRO A 393 -20.79 -38.93 10.48
N PHE A 394 -21.95 -38.57 9.93
CA PHE A 394 -22.12 -37.32 9.20
C PHE A 394 -23.09 -36.38 9.92
N ARG A 395 -22.91 -35.06 9.74
CA ARG A 395 -23.80 -34.02 10.30
C ARG A 395 -24.34 -33.05 9.24
N GLY A 396 -25.28 -32.19 9.64
CA GLY A 396 -25.79 -31.04 8.87
C GLY A 396 -26.90 -31.33 7.86
N GLY A 397 -26.76 -32.40 7.08
CA GLY A 397 -27.64 -32.69 5.95
C GLY A 397 -27.08 -32.22 4.61
N ALA A 398 -27.67 -32.62 3.49
CA ALA A 398 -27.28 -32.16 2.16
C ALA A 398 -28.42 -31.45 1.41
N ARG A 399 -28.10 -30.91 0.23
CA ARG A 399 -28.99 -30.20 -0.72
C ARG A 399 -30.34 -30.85 -1.06
N SER A 400 -30.57 -32.11 -0.70
CA SER A 400 -31.75 -32.90 -1.03
C SER A 400 -32.54 -33.37 0.19
N ASN A 401 -32.16 -32.94 1.41
CA ASN A 401 -32.75 -33.47 2.65
C ASN A 401 -33.99 -32.69 3.15
N SER A 402 -34.27 -31.49 2.63
CA SER A 402 -35.33 -30.60 3.14
C SER A 402 -35.25 -30.47 4.68
N GLY A 403 -36.37 -30.46 5.40
CA GLY A 403 -36.43 -30.39 6.88
C GLY A 403 -35.88 -31.60 7.65
N ASN A 404 -35.18 -32.54 6.99
CA ASN A 404 -34.36 -33.55 7.67
C ASN A 404 -32.91 -33.08 7.88
N ALA A 405 -32.50 -31.99 7.22
CA ALA A 405 -31.27 -31.25 7.51
C ALA A 405 -31.49 -30.31 8.72
N GLY A 406 -30.40 -29.90 9.36
CA GLY A 406 -30.41 -29.07 10.57
C GLY A 406 -29.20 -29.38 11.46
N LEU A 407 -29.00 -28.60 12.52
CA LEU A 407 -27.87 -28.82 13.42
C LEU A 407 -27.97 -30.16 14.19
N GLY A 408 -29.20 -30.67 14.37
CA GLY A 408 -29.50 -31.98 14.93
C GLY A 408 -29.41 -33.13 13.93
N ALA A 409 -29.20 -32.89 12.63
CA ALA A 409 -29.11 -33.97 11.65
C ALA A 409 -27.89 -34.85 11.93
N LEU A 410 -28.10 -36.15 12.18
CA LEU A 410 -27.05 -37.14 12.47
C LEU A 410 -27.24 -38.36 11.58
N ASN A 411 -26.21 -38.74 10.84
CA ASN A 411 -26.25 -39.90 9.96
C ASN A 411 -25.15 -40.90 10.33
N LEU A 412 -25.59 -42.11 10.67
CA LEU A 412 -24.83 -43.30 11.05
C LEU A 412 -25.34 -44.50 10.24
N ASN A 413 -25.89 -44.27 9.04
CA ASN A 413 -26.41 -45.34 8.18
C ASN A 413 -25.28 -46.03 7.38
N ASN A 414 -24.22 -45.29 7.05
CA ASN A 414 -23.19 -45.70 6.08
C ASN A 414 -21.84 -46.03 6.72
N ALA A 415 -21.10 -46.97 6.12
CA ALA A 415 -19.73 -47.31 6.52
C ALA A 415 -18.71 -46.23 6.10
N ARG A 416 -17.52 -46.23 6.73
CA ARG A 416 -16.42 -45.27 6.50
C ARG A 416 -15.99 -45.12 5.03
N THR A 417 -16.17 -46.18 4.23
CA THR A 417 -15.82 -46.26 2.81
C THR A 417 -16.80 -45.55 1.88
N ASN A 418 -17.97 -45.12 2.37
CA ASN A 418 -18.99 -44.47 1.54
C ASN A 418 -18.46 -43.16 0.92
N SER A 419 -18.73 -42.96 -0.36
CA SER A 419 -18.34 -41.77 -1.11
C SER A 419 -19.40 -41.50 -2.18
N ASN A 420 -20.03 -40.34 -2.12
CA ASN A 420 -21.00 -39.89 -3.12
C ASN A 420 -21.14 -38.35 -3.11
N SER A 421 -21.89 -37.80 -4.07
CA SER A 421 -22.04 -36.36 -4.29
C SER A 421 -22.76 -35.58 -3.18
N ASN A 422 -23.29 -36.27 -2.16
CA ASN A 422 -23.90 -35.63 -0.99
C ASN A 422 -22.97 -35.59 0.22
N ILE A 423 -21.74 -36.10 0.13
CA ILE A 423 -20.81 -36.28 1.25
C ILE A 423 -19.54 -35.48 0.98
N GLY A 424 -19.22 -34.58 1.91
CA GLY A 424 -17.97 -33.84 2.02
C GLY A 424 -17.44 -33.85 3.46
N PHE A 425 -16.78 -32.78 3.86
CA PHE A 425 -16.01 -32.69 5.09
C PHE A 425 -15.71 -31.22 5.44
N ARG A 426 -15.13 -30.93 6.60
CA ARG A 426 -14.63 -29.59 6.97
C ARG A 426 -13.32 -29.67 7.77
N PRO A 427 -12.31 -28.85 7.46
CA PRO A 427 -11.08 -28.81 8.25
C PRO A 427 -11.29 -28.08 9.58
N ARG A 428 -10.59 -28.55 10.62
CA ARG A 428 -10.32 -27.80 11.85
C ARG A 428 -8.83 -27.46 11.97
N SER A 429 -8.50 -26.56 12.89
CA SER A 429 -7.11 -26.24 13.24
C SER A 429 -6.93 -26.16 14.75
N GLN A 430 -5.82 -26.72 15.24
CA GLN A 430 -5.37 -26.67 16.63
C GLN A 430 -4.01 -25.99 16.68
N PHE A 431 -3.99 -24.67 16.93
CA PHE A 431 -2.77 -23.93 17.23
C PHE A 431 -2.68 -23.71 18.74
N LEU A 432 -2.08 -24.68 19.45
CA LEU A 432 -1.82 -24.56 20.89
C LEU A 432 -1.03 -23.28 21.18
N LEU A 433 -1.57 -22.48 22.11
CA LEU A 433 -1.07 -21.18 22.53
C LEU A 433 0.25 -21.32 23.33
N GLY A 434 1.34 -21.63 22.62
CA GLY A 434 2.64 -21.91 23.24
C GLY A 434 3.79 -22.24 22.28
N GLN A 435 3.54 -22.77 21.08
CA GLN A 435 4.62 -23.02 20.12
C GLN A 435 5.06 -21.73 19.41
N LYS A 436 5.92 -20.96 20.08
CA LYS A 436 6.94 -20.18 19.37
C LYS A 436 7.73 -21.14 18.49
N LEU A 437 7.66 -20.97 17.17
CA LEU A 437 8.54 -21.65 16.21
C LEU A 437 10.00 -21.26 16.51
N LYS A 438 10.65 -22.03 17.40
CA LYS A 438 12.11 -22.04 17.54
C LYS A 438 12.66 -22.57 16.23
N GLY A 439 13.56 -21.81 15.62
CA GLY A 439 14.02 -22.10 14.26
C GLY A 439 14.63 -23.49 14.12
N GLN A 440 14.24 -24.17 13.04
CA GLN A 440 15.07 -25.15 12.37
C GLN A 440 15.24 -24.69 10.93
N GLY A 441 16.49 -24.45 10.53
CA GLY A 441 16.80 -24.02 9.17
C GLY A 441 16.66 -25.18 8.20
N PHE A 442 16.18 -24.91 6.99
CA PHE A 442 16.34 -25.80 5.86
C PHE A 442 17.36 -25.21 4.88
N SER A 443 18.40 -26.00 4.62
CA SER A 443 19.53 -25.65 3.77
C SER A 443 19.15 -25.60 2.30
N SER A 444 19.69 -24.61 1.58
CA SER A 444 19.57 -24.50 0.14
C SER A 444 20.45 -25.55 -0.58
N SER A 445 19.87 -26.68 -0.97
CA SER A 445 20.51 -27.59 -1.95
C SER A 445 19.54 -28.58 -2.61
N ALA A 446 18.99 -28.21 -3.77
CA ALA A 446 18.42 -29.18 -4.73
C ALA A 446 18.49 -28.62 -6.16
N GLN A 447 19.55 -28.97 -6.90
CA GLN A 447 19.56 -28.82 -8.35
C GLN A 447 18.51 -29.76 -8.96
N LEU A 448 17.77 -29.31 -9.98
CA LEU A 448 17.16 -30.25 -10.93
C LEU A 448 17.16 -29.68 -12.36
N LYS A 449 17.48 -30.57 -13.30
CA LYS A 449 17.80 -30.26 -14.71
C LYS A 449 16.52 -30.09 -15.53
N GLY A 450 16.56 -29.23 -16.55
CA GLY A 450 15.40 -28.91 -17.38
C GLY A 450 14.95 -29.98 -18.37
N ARG A 451 13.85 -29.70 -19.07
CA ARG A 451 13.39 -30.46 -20.25
C ARG A 451 12.70 -29.53 -21.26
N GLN A 452 13.09 -29.65 -22.53
CA GLN A 452 12.33 -29.10 -23.66
C GLN A 452 11.07 -29.94 -23.92
N ILE A 453 10.01 -29.31 -24.44
CA ILE A 453 8.98 -30.00 -25.24
C ILE A 453 8.66 -29.14 -26.48
N HIS A 454 8.69 -29.76 -27.66
CA HIS A 454 8.26 -29.20 -28.95
C HIS A 454 6.84 -29.70 -29.29
N GLY A 455 6.05 -28.97 -30.09
CA GLY A 455 5.01 -29.62 -30.93
C GLY A 455 3.74 -28.86 -31.31
N ARG A 456 3.77 -28.20 -32.48
CA ARG A 456 2.70 -28.09 -33.52
C ARG A 456 1.20 -28.29 -33.14
N SER A 457 0.38 -27.26 -33.37
CA SER A 457 -0.78 -27.20 -34.33
C SER A 457 -1.64 -25.93 -34.12
N ARG A 458 -2.51 -25.41 -35.02
CA ARG A 458 -2.78 -25.61 -36.46
C ARG A 458 -3.33 -24.27 -37.07
N LYS A 459 -3.97 -24.28 -38.26
CA LYS A 459 -4.78 -23.20 -38.89
C LYS A 459 -6.28 -23.40 -38.49
N ILE A 460 -7.25 -22.50 -38.65
CA ILE A 460 -7.86 -21.84 -39.85
C ILE A 460 -8.81 -20.73 -39.31
N PHE A 461 -8.91 -19.52 -39.87
CA PHE A 461 -10.00 -19.08 -40.78
C PHE A 461 -9.68 -17.73 -41.48
N ARG A 462 -10.36 -17.46 -42.60
CA ARG A 462 -10.13 -16.34 -43.53
C ARG A 462 -11.47 -15.71 -43.95
N ALA A 463 -11.41 -14.44 -44.39
CA ALA A 463 -12.48 -13.61 -44.98
C ALA A 463 -13.40 -12.89 -43.95
N LEU A 464 -14.00 -11.73 -44.23
CA LEU A 464 -14.13 -10.96 -45.48
C LEU A 464 -13.65 -9.49 -45.35
N ARG A 465 -13.39 -8.81 -46.48
CA ARG A 465 -13.30 -7.34 -46.60
C ARG A 465 -14.67 -6.78 -47.01
N VAL A 466 -15.03 -5.61 -46.48
CA VAL A 466 -15.90 -4.62 -47.16
C VAL A 466 -15.31 -3.23 -46.93
N VAL A 467 -15.27 -2.41 -47.98
CA VAL A 467 -14.86 -1.00 -47.98
C VAL A 467 -15.86 -0.23 -48.85
N PRO A 468 -16.30 0.96 -48.43
CA PRO A 468 -16.59 2.04 -49.36
C PRO A 468 -15.71 3.26 -49.09
N ALA A 469 -15.44 4.04 -50.14
CA ALA A 469 -14.54 5.19 -50.11
C ALA A 469 -15.30 6.52 -50.12
N THR A 470 -14.73 7.55 -49.48
CA THR A 470 -14.65 8.94 -49.98
C THR A 470 -13.58 9.67 -49.16
N GLY A 471 -12.81 10.57 -49.79
CA GLY A 471 -11.50 10.99 -49.26
C GLY A 471 -11.45 12.32 -48.51
N ARG A 472 -10.50 12.43 -47.58
CA ARG A 472 -9.86 13.66 -47.04
C ARG A 472 -8.39 13.32 -46.68
N PRO A 473 -7.48 14.32 -46.57
CA PRO A 473 -6.06 14.10 -46.90
C PRO A 473 -5.28 13.19 -45.94
N VAL A 474 -4.36 12.44 -46.55
CA VAL A 474 -3.66 11.30 -45.95
C VAL A 474 -2.29 11.72 -45.41
N ALA A 475 -2.24 12.26 -44.19
CA ALA A 475 -0.98 12.60 -43.50
C ALA A 475 -0.66 11.70 -42.29
N LEU A 476 -1.68 11.23 -41.56
CA LEU A 476 -1.49 10.36 -40.39
C LEU A 476 -1.34 8.86 -40.76
N ALA A 477 -1.92 8.43 -41.89
CA ALA A 477 -2.08 7.00 -42.21
C ALA A 477 -0.74 6.26 -42.39
N HIS A 478 0.29 6.91 -42.96
CA HIS A 478 1.58 6.26 -43.20
C HIS A 478 2.38 6.03 -41.90
N TYR A 479 1.89 6.50 -40.74
CA TYR A 479 2.39 6.15 -39.41
C TYR A 479 1.75 4.89 -38.82
N LEU A 480 0.68 4.36 -39.44
CA LEU A 480 -0.18 3.33 -38.85
C LEU A 480 0.10 1.88 -39.34
N GLU A 481 0.93 1.68 -40.38
CA GLU A 481 1.08 0.36 -41.04
C GLU A 481 2.12 -0.61 -40.43
N HIS A 482 2.72 -0.28 -39.28
CA HIS A 482 3.74 -1.15 -38.66
C HIS A 482 3.16 -2.11 -37.61
N GLY A 483 2.40 -3.11 -38.09
CA GLY A 483 1.97 -4.29 -37.34
C GLY A 483 0.88 -4.03 -36.27
N MET A 484 0.01 -5.01 -36.03
CA MET A 484 -0.95 -4.95 -34.92
C MET A 484 -0.17 -4.90 -33.59
N ALA A 485 -0.09 -3.71 -33.00
CA ALA A 485 0.55 -3.53 -31.72
C ALA A 485 -0.18 -4.36 -30.65
N LYS A 486 0.56 -5.00 -29.75
CA LYS A 486 -0.02 -5.75 -28.63
C LYS A 486 -0.95 -4.82 -27.83
N THR A 487 -2.24 -5.17 -27.81
CA THR A 487 -3.26 -4.53 -26.99
C THR A 487 -3.44 -5.31 -25.70
N PHE A 488 -3.60 -4.60 -24.59
CA PHE A 488 -3.77 -5.18 -23.27
C PHE A 488 -5.26 -5.24 -22.89
N THR A 489 -5.62 -6.33 -22.22
CA THR A 489 -6.96 -6.71 -21.74
C THR A 489 -6.81 -7.39 -20.38
N GLY A 490 -7.85 -7.36 -19.54
CA GLY A 490 -7.77 -7.91 -18.18
C GLY A 490 -7.25 -6.91 -17.12
N LEU A 491 -7.12 -5.64 -17.51
CA LEU A 491 -6.59 -4.58 -16.64
C LEU A 491 -7.67 -4.08 -15.68
N PHE A 492 -8.94 -4.14 -16.10
CA PHE A 492 -10.05 -3.79 -15.25
C PHE A 492 -10.16 -4.73 -14.04
N GLU A 493 -10.10 -6.04 -14.29
CA GLU A 493 -10.09 -7.07 -13.27
C GLU A 493 -8.93 -6.86 -12.28
N GLU A 494 -7.73 -6.54 -12.77
CA GLU A 494 -6.55 -6.23 -11.94
C GLU A 494 -6.81 -5.03 -11.00
N ILE A 495 -7.33 -3.90 -11.49
CA ILE A 495 -7.58 -2.70 -10.67
C ILE A 495 -8.75 -2.84 -9.70
N THR A 496 -9.73 -3.71 -10.00
CA THR A 496 -10.90 -3.94 -9.13
C THR A 496 -10.67 -4.92 -7.99
N THR A 497 -9.50 -5.58 -7.91
CA THR A 497 -9.14 -6.36 -6.71
C THR A 497 -8.99 -5.45 -5.48
N PHE A 498 -9.39 -5.96 -4.31
CA PHE A 498 -9.29 -5.21 -3.05
C PHE A 498 -7.82 -4.91 -2.72
N GLU A 499 -6.92 -5.83 -3.07
CA GLU A 499 -5.47 -5.71 -2.93
C GLU A 499 -4.92 -4.55 -3.77
N SER A 500 -5.34 -4.41 -5.03
CA SER A 500 -4.94 -3.28 -5.88
C SER A 500 -5.45 -1.95 -5.34
N LEU A 501 -6.70 -1.88 -4.90
CA LEU A 501 -7.28 -0.67 -4.32
C LEU A 501 -6.64 -0.31 -2.98
N HIS A 502 -6.36 -1.29 -2.11
CA HIS A 502 -5.64 -1.07 -0.85
C HIS A 502 -4.19 -0.64 -1.08
N ALA A 503 -3.46 -1.28 -2.01
CA ALA A 503 -2.11 -0.87 -2.40
C ALA A 503 -2.11 0.55 -3.01
N ALA A 504 -3.12 0.88 -3.82
CA ALA A 504 -3.33 2.22 -4.35
C ALA A 504 -3.62 3.26 -3.25
N TYR A 505 -4.40 2.91 -2.23
CA TYR A 505 -4.60 3.72 -1.03
C TYR A 505 -3.28 3.95 -0.27
N LEU A 506 -2.46 2.91 -0.05
CA LEU A 506 -1.16 3.04 0.62
C LEU A 506 -0.21 3.98 -0.14
N ARG A 507 -0.20 3.91 -1.48
CA ARG A 507 0.51 4.87 -2.35
C ARG A 507 -0.04 6.29 -2.20
N ALA A 508 -1.37 6.46 -2.29
CA ALA A 508 -2.05 7.76 -2.16
C ALA A 508 -1.87 8.42 -0.78
N ARG A 509 -1.75 7.62 0.29
CA ARG A 509 -1.56 8.05 1.68
C ARG A 509 -0.16 8.61 1.96
N LYS A 510 0.86 8.21 1.21
CA LYS A 510 2.27 8.53 1.49
C LYS A 510 2.47 10.05 1.60
N GLY A 511 2.93 10.51 2.76
CA GLY A 511 3.10 11.94 3.09
C GLY A 511 1.81 12.75 3.32
N LYS A 512 0.62 12.16 3.17
CA LYS A 512 -0.70 12.85 3.23
C LYS A 512 -1.59 12.45 4.39
N ARG A 513 -1.17 11.50 5.25
CA ARG A 513 -1.95 10.96 6.40
C ARG A 513 -2.56 12.00 7.34
N LYS A 514 -1.90 13.15 7.54
CA LYS A 514 -2.42 14.25 8.40
C LYS A 514 -3.49 15.13 7.71
N SER A 515 -3.73 14.98 6.41
CA SER A 515 -4.71 15.77 5.66
C SER A 515 -6.15 15.33 5.94
N TRP A 516 -7.09 16.29 5.93
CA TRP A 516 -8.50 16.02 6.23
C TRP A 516 -9.13 14.94 5.32
N PRO A 517 -8.96 14.96 3.97
CA PRO A 517 -9.55 13.91 3.12
C PRO A 517 -8.99 12.51 3.45
N CYS A 518 -7.69 12.41 3.75
CA CYS A 518 -7.06 11.15 4.12
C CYS A 518 -7.59 10.63 5.46
N ARG A 519 -7.73 11.49 6.47
CA ARG A 519 -8.26 11.12 7.79
C ARG A 519 -9.75 10.77 7.75
N HIS A 520 -10.53 11.41 6.89
CA HIS A 520 -11.94 11.11 6.71
C HIS A 520 -12.13 9.74 6.05
N PHE A 521 -11.35 9.46 5.00
CA PHE A 521 -11.32 8.15 4.33
C PHE A 521 -10.76 7.03 5.22
N GLU A 522 -9.71 7.33 6.01
CA GLU A 522 -9.11 6.37 6.98
C GLU A 522 -10.04 6.02 8.15
N ARG A 523 -11.10 6.79 8.45
CA ARG A 523 -12.02 6.49 9.55
C ARG A 523 -12.79 5.19 9.30
N ASP A 524 -13.25 5.02 8.06
CA ASP A 524 -14.11 3.92 7.61
C ASP A 524 -13.43 3.21 6.42
N LEU A 525 -12.12 2.94 6.54
CA LEU A 525 -11.23 2.60 5.42
C LEU A 525 -11.70 1.42 4.57
N GLU A 526 -12.06 0.32 5.23
CA GLU A 526 -12.47 -0.93 4.56
C GLU A 526 -13.80 -0.75 3.84
N CYS A 527 -14.81 -0.18 4.52
CA CYS A 527 -16.10 0.16 3.91
C CYS A 527 -15.93 1.09 2.70
N ASN A 528 -15.07 2.11 2.80
CA ASN A 528 -14.78 3.04 1.70
C ASN A 528 -14.07 2.36 0.52
N LEU A 529 -13.22 1.35 0.77
CA LEU A 529 -12.55 0.58 -0.29
C LEU A 529 -13.49 -0.44 -0.94
N ILE A 530 -14.35 -1.11 -0.17
CA ILE A 530 -15.36 -2.05 -0.67
C ILE A 530 -16.45 -1.30 -1.46
N GLN A 531 -16.90 -0.14 -0.98
CA GLN A 531 -17.81 0.72 -1.75
C GLN A 531 -17.17 1.15 -3.08
N LEU A 532 -15.89 1.54 -3.06
CA LEU A 532 -15.16 1.91 -4.27
C LEU A 532 -14.98 0.72 -5.24
N GLN A 533 -14.78 -0.48 -4.70
CA GLN A 533 -14.73 -1.72 -5.46
C GLN A 533 -16.08 -2.02 -6.13
N ASN A 534 -17.18 -1.95 -5.38
CA ASN A 534 -18.53 -2.20 -5.90
C ASN A 534 -18.93 -1.17 -6.96
N GLU A 535 -18.70 0.12 -6.73
CA GLU A 535 -18.98 1.18 -7.73
C GLU A 535 -18.17 1.00 -9.01
N LEU A 536 -16.94 0.47 -8.94
CA LEU A 536 -16.20 0.08 -10.14
C LEU A 536 -16.86 -1.16 -10.79
N ILE A 537 -17.09 -2.24 -10.03
CA ILE A 537 -17.64 -3.51 -10.54
C ILE A 537 -19.03 -3.35 -11.17
N TRP A 538 -19.84 -2.41 -10.71
CA TRP A 538 -21.18 -2.11 -11.25
C TRP A 538 -21.18 -0.99 -12.31
N ASP A 539 -20.01 -0.49 -12.70
CA ASP A 539 -19.82 0.64 -13.63
C ASP A 539 -20.54 1.94 -13.18
N GLU A 540 -20.72 2.13 -11.86
CA GLU A 540 -21.36 3.29 -11.21
C GLU A 540 -20.37 4.39 -10.77
N TYR A 541 -19.06 4.12 -10.83
CA TYR A 541 -18.03 5.08 -10.40
C TYR A 541 -18.07 6.39 -11.19
N GLN A 542 -18.24 7.51 -10.46
CA GLN A 542 -18.16 8.88 -10.98
C GLN A 542 -17.01 9.65 -10.31
N CYS A 543 -16.30 10.47 -11.07
CA CYS A 543 -15.15 11.21 -10.53
C CYS A 543 -15.60 12.38 -9.65
N GLY A 544 -15.10 12.44 -8.41
CA GLY A 544 -15.36 13.55 -7.49
C GLY A 544 -14.85 14.92 -7.98
N GLY A 545 -15.45 15.97 -7.41
CA GLY A 545 -15.16 17.35 -7.77
C GLY A 545 -13.76 17.87 -7.38
N TYR A 546 -13.43 19.07 -7.87
CA TYR A 546 -12.10 19.67 -7.79
C TYR A 546 -12.04 20.93 -6.92
N ILE A 547 -10.99 21.06 -6.12
CA ILE A 547 -10.58 22.35 -5.53
C ILE A 547 -9.53 23.03 -6.41
N ILE A 548 -9.72 24.33 -6.62
CA ILE A 548 -8.80 25.19 -7.36
C ILE A 548 -8.07 26.10 -6.38
N PHE A 549 -6.74 26.06 -6.38
CA PHE A 549 -5.91 26.97 -5.60
C PHE A 549 -4.69 27.45 -6.41
N HIS A 550 -4.15 28.61 -6.04
CA HIS A 550 -3.02 29.21 -6.74
C HIS A 550 -1.71 28.97 -5.97
N VAL A 551 -0.73 28.33 -6.61
CA VAL A 551 0.65 28.28 -6.10
C VAL A 551 1.48 29.33 -6.82
N THR A 552 2.15 30.19 -6.07
CA THR A 552 2.88 31.36 -6.60
C THR A 552 4.37 31.12 -6.84
N GLU A 553 4.97 30.08 -6.24
CA GLU A 553 6.38 29.72 -6.45
C GLU A 553 6.56 28.44 -7.27
N PRO A 554 7.46 28.41 -8.28
CA PRO A 554 8.33 29.49 -8.76
C PRO A 554 7.65 30.46 -9.75
N ARG A 555 6.42 30.16 -10.19
CA ARG A 555 5.53 31.04 -10.97
C ARG A 555 4.09 30.78 -10.54
N ARG A 556 3.20 31.79 -10.66
CA ARG A 556 1.76 31.62 -10.43
C ARG A 556 1.19 30.54 -11.36
N ARG A 557 0.66 29.47 -10.77
CA ARG A 557 -0.02 28.36 -11.45
C ARG A 557 -1.36 28.10 -10.74
N LYS A 558 -2.43 27.96 -11.53
CA LYS A 558 -3.71 27.39 -11.11
C LYS A 558 -3.47 25.89 -10.91
N ILE A 559 -3.66 25.38 -9.70
CA ILE A 559 -3.63 23.94 -9.41
C ILE A 559 -5.06 23.52 -9.13
N THR A 560 -5.54 22.60 -9.97
CA THR A 560 -6.80 21.88 -9.80
C THR A 560 -6.48 20.53 -9.18
N ALA A 561 -7.07 20.19 -8.02
CA ALA A 561 -6.81 18.94 -7.31
C ALA A 561 -8.10 18.30 -6.78
N LEU A 562 -8.17 16.97 -6.79
CA LEU A 562 -9.32 16.21 -6.29
C LEU A 562 -9.67 16.54 -4.83
N ILE A 563 -10.96 16.76 -4.56
CA ILE A 563 -11.50 16.99 -3.22
C ILE A 563 -11.48 15.69 -2.41
N LEU A 564 -12.07 14.63 -2.97
CA LEU A 564 -12.23 13.37 -2.26
C LEU A 564 -10.92 12.57 -2.28
N PHE A 565 -10.76 11.69 -1.31
CA PHE A 565 -9.62 10.79 -1.26
C PHE A 565 -9.84 9.56 -2.15
N ARG A 566 -11.10 9.13 -2.34
CA ARG A 566 -11.50 7.97 -3.16
C ARG A 566 -10.94 8.05 -4.59
N ASP A 567 -11.08 9.20 -5.24
CA ASP A 567 -10.64 9.41 -6.63
C ASP A 567 -9.11 9.26 -6.75
N ARG A 568 -8.38 9.60 -5.68
CA ARG A 568 -6.93 9.43 -5.60
C ARG A 568 -6.54 7.96 -5.50
N VAL A 569 -7.36 7.13 -4.85
CA VAL A 569 -7.18 5.68 -4.81
C VAL A 569 -7.36 5.10 -6.22
N VAL A 570 -8.47 5.40 -6.89
CA VAL A 570 -8.72 4.94 -8.28
C VAL A 570 -7.61 5.38 -9.23
N GLN A 571 -7.18 6.65 -9.16
CA GLN A 571 -6.06 7.13 -9.98
C GLN A 571 -4.73 6.43 -9.66
N ASN A 572 -4.48 5.98 -8.43
CA ASN A 572 -3.29 5.19 -8.10
C ASN A 572 -3.40 3.73 -8.57
N ALA A 573 -4.60 3.14 -8.61
CA ALA A 573 -4.83 1.80 -9.15
C ALA A 573 -4.65 1.78 -10.67
N ILE A 574 -5.33 2.70 -11.37
CA ILE A 574 -5.19 2.92 -12.82
C ILE A 574 -3.73 3.21 -13.20
N PHE A 575 -3.04 4.09 -12.46
CA PHE A 575 -1.63 4.38 -12.72
C PHE A 575 -0.76 3.13 -12.58
N ALA A 576 -0.96 2.29 -11.56
CA ALA A 576 -0.17 1.08 -11.34
C ALA A 576 -0.34 0.03 -12.45
N ALA A 577 -1.55 -0.17 -12.96
CA ALA A 577 -1.82 -1.10 -14.08
C ALA A 577 -1.31 -0.57 -15.44
N ILE A 578 -1.32 0.75 -15.64
CA ILE A 578 -1.02 1.39 -16.92
C ILE A 578 0.47 1.76 -17.07
N GLU A 579 1.14 2.21 -16.01
CA GLU A 579 2.55 2.64 -16.06
C GLU A 579 3.48 1.61 -16.74
N PRO A 580 3.43 0.29 -16.44
CA PRO A 580 4.34 -0.70 -17.03
C PRO A 580 4.23 -0.80 -18.57
N ILE A 581 3.02 -0.62 -19.11
CA ILE A 581 2.73 -0.74 -20.55
C ILE A 581 3.42 0.38 -21.35
N TRP A 582 3.51 1.59 -20.78
CA TRP A 582 4.14 2.74 -21.43
C TRP A 582 5.60 2.93 -21.04
N GLU A 583 6.01 2.57 -19.82
CA GLU A 583 7.41 2.66 -19.38
C GLU A 583 8.34 1.79 -20.26
N ALA A 584 7.87 0.62 -20.69
CA ALA A 584 8.55 -0.24 -21.65
C ALA A 584 8.67 0.34 -23.08
N ARG A 585 7.98 1.45 -23.38
CA ARG A 585 7.92 2.09 -24.71
C ARG A 585 8.59 3.47 -24.76
N PHE A 586 8.52 4.24 -23.67
CA PHE A 586 9.06 5.58 -23.62
C PHE A 586 10.56 5.61 -23.93
N ILE A 587 10.97 6.53 -24.82
CA ILE A 587 12.37 6.69 -25.20
C ILE A 587 13.28 6.87 -23.97
N SER A 588 14.52 6.40 -24.05
CA SER A 588 15.52 6.58 -22.98
C SER A 588 15.80 8.06 -22.64
N GLY A 589 15.51 8.94 -23.61
CA GLY A 589 15.63 10.40 -23.55
C GLY A 589 14.47 11.17 -22.92
N SER A 590 13.41 10.52 -22.41
CA SER A 590 12.33 11.18 -21.66
C SER A 590 12.55 11.01 -20.15
N TYR A 591 12.67 12.12 -19.40
CA TYR A 591 13.18 12.12 -18.02
C TYR A 591 12.21 12.57 -16.93
N ALA A 592 11.00 13.00 -17.27
CA ALA A 592 10.06 13.55 -16.29
C ALA A 592 9.10 12.49 -15.75
N CYS A 593 8.86 12.49 -14.44
CA CYS A 593 7.88 11.64 -13.76
C CYS A 593 7.99 10.14 -14.08
N ARG A 594 9.22 9.61 -14.15
CA ARG A 594 9.54 8.18 -14.36
C ARG A 594 10.51 7.71 -13.28
N ILE A 595 10.42 6.45 -12.87
CA ILE A 595 11.28 5.87 -11.82
C ILE A 595 12.74 5.89 -12.26
N GLY A 596 13.66 6.28 -11.37
CA GLY A 596 15.09 6.42 -11.69
C GLY A 596 15.44 7.57 -12.66
N LYS A 597 14.45 8.35 -13.11
CA LYS A 597 14.62 9.52 -13.98
C LYS A 597 14.24 10.79 -13.21
N GLY A 598 14.84 11.92 -13.59
CA GLY A 598 14.56 13.20 -12.92
C GLY A 598 15.44 14.32 -13.44
N THR A 599 15.34 15.50 -12.82
CA THR A 599 16.04 16.72 -13.24
C THR A 599 17.56 16.54 -13.33
N HIS A 600 18.18 15.87 -12.35
CA HIS A 600 19.61 15.57 -12.34
C HIS A 600 20.02 14.63 -13.49
N ALA A 601 19.27 13.56 -13.72
CA ALA A 601 19.55 12.59 -14.78
C ALA A 601 19.37 13.20 -16.18
N GLY A 602 18.32 13.99 -16.39
CA GLY A 602 18.09 14.71 -17.65
C GLY A 602 19.16 15.79 -17.90
N ALA A 603 19.59 16.52 -16.86
CA ALA A 603 20.67 17.50 -16.98
C ALA A 603 22.04 16.85 -17.26
N ASN A 604 22.32 15.67 -16.68
CA ASN A 604 23.50 14.87 -17.01
C ASN A 604 23.47 14.45 -18.49
N LYS A 605 22.35 13.91 -18.99
CA LYS A 605 22.23 13.50 -20.39
C LYS A 605 22.35 14.68 -21.36
N ALA A 606 21.68 15.79 -21.08
CA ALA A 606 21.83 17.01 -21.87
C ALA A 606 23.29 17.48 -21.94
N GLN A 607 24.02 17.46 -20.82
CA GLN A 607 25.44 17.82 -20.80
C GLN A 607 26.33 16.81 -21.56
N GLU A 608 26.02 15.51 -21.48
CA GLU A 608 26.69 14.46 -22.27
C GLU A 608 26.52 14.69 -23.79
N MET A 609 25.30 15.03 -24.22
CA MET A 609 24.98 15.34 -25.63
C MET A 609 25.75 16.57 -26.13
N LEU A 610 25.79 17.65 -25.33
CA LEU A 610 26.58 18.85 -25.63
C LEU A 610 28.09 18.52 -25.76
N ARG A 611 28.62 17.63 -24.93
CA ARG A 611 30.02 17.17 -25.00
C ARG A 611 30.29 16.28 -26.22
N GLN A 612 29.36 15.41 -26.60
CA GLN A 612 29.50 14.55 -27.77
C GLN A 612 29.51 15.38 -29.06
N CYS A 613 28.49 16.22 -29.26
CA CYS A 613 28.41 17.13 -30.41
C CYS A 613 29.67 18.02 -30.51
N LEU A 614 30.15 18.58 -29.39
CA LEU A 614 31.38 19.38 -29.37
C LEU A 614 32.62 18.58 -29.81
N ARG A 615 32.80 17.34 -29.32
CA ARG A 615 33.97 16.52 -29.69
C ARG A 615 33.93 16.04 -31.13
N GLU A 616 32.75 15.77 -31.67
CA GLU A 616 32.58 15.21 -33.01
C GLU A 616 32.62 16.29 -34.11
N HIS A 617 32.20 17.54 -33.79
CA HIS A 617 32.00 18.59 -34.80
C HIS A 617 32.54 19.99 -34.46
N GLY A 618 33.08 20.22 -33.26
CA GLY A 618 33.66 21.51 -32.84
C GLY A 618 32.63 22.61 -32.49
N GLU A 619 31.51 22.69 -33.21
CA GLU A 619 30.40 23.62 -32.91
C GLU A 619 29.18 22.91 -32.31
N VAL A 620 28.39 23.66 -31.53
CA VAL A 620 27.19 23.15 -30.85
C VAL A 620 26.07 24.19 -30.89
N PHE A 621 24.99 23.86 -31.59
CA PHE A 621 23.73 24.58 -31.55
C PHE A 621 22.67 23.75 -30.83
N VAL A 622 21.71 24.44 -30.22
CA VAL A 622 20.58 23.83 -29.51
C VAL A 622 19.30 24.49 -29.97
N LEU A 623 18.33 23.68 -30.40
CA LEU A 623 16.93 24.03 -30.41
C LEU A 623 16.40 23.73 -28.99
N LYS A 624 15.99 24.77 -28.27
CA LYS A 624 15.15 24.60 -27.07
C LYS A 624 13.72 24.91 -27.49
N ALA A 625 12.78 24.09 -27.05
CA ALA A 625 11.36 24.26 -27.30
C ALA A 625 10.54 24.00 -26.02
N ASP A 626 9.43 24.71 -25.89
CA ASP A 626 8.59 24.76 -24.69
C ASP A 626 7.15 25.03 -25.14
N ILE A 627 6.20 24.21 -24.70
CA ILE A 627 4.82 24.22 -25.22
C ILE A 627 3.98 25.30 -24.52
N SER A 628 3.12 26.00 -25.26
CA SER A 628 2.23 27.02 -24.68
C SER A 628 1.13 26.37 -23.86
N LYS A 629 0.88 26.87 -22.63
CA LYS A 629 -0.16 26.42 -21.69
C LYS A 629 -0.32 24.87 -21.55
N TYR A 630 0.74 24.08 -21.80
CA TYR A 630 0.69 22.64 -22.11
C TYR A 630 -0.47 21.82 -21.50
N PHE A 631 -0.58 21.72 -20.18
CA PHE A 631 -1.64 20.93 -19.51
C PHE A 631 -3.07 21.37 -19.84
N ALA A 632 -3.30 22.65 -20.16
CA ALA A 632 -4.59 23.20 -20.59
C ALA A 632 -4.86 23.02 -22.09
N SER A 633 -3.82 22.74 -22.89
CA SER A 633 -3.90 22.62 -24.36
C SER A 633 -4.01 21.17 -24.85
N ILE A 634 -3.92 20.17 -23.97
CA ILE A 634 -4.10 18.75 -24.31
C ILE A 634 -5.56 18.51 -24.71
N ASP A 635 -5.77 17.97 -25.92
CA ASP A 635 -7.09 17.60 -26.42
C ASP A 635 -7.53 16.22 -25.87
N HIS A 636 -8.80 16.13 -25.45
CA HIS A 636 -9.36 14.91 -24.86
C HIS A 636 -9.47 13.77 -25.88
N GLU A 637 -9.94 14.03 -27.10
CA GLU A 637 -10.15 12.98 -28.10
C GLU A 637 -8.82 12.46 -28.64
N ILE A 638 -7.84 13.34 -28.87
CA ILE A 638 -6.48 12.92 -29.26
C ILE A 638 -5.87 12.04 -28.16
N LEU A 639 -5.98 12.44 -26.88
CA LEU A 639 -5.47 11.66 -25.75
C LEU A 639 -6.16 10.29 -25.63
N LEU A 640 -7.50 10.25 -25.69
CA LEU A 640 -8.27 9.00 -25.65
C LEU A 640 -7.92 8.08 -26.81
N ASN A 641 -7.74 8.61 -28.01
CA ASN A 641 -7.34 7.84 -29.18
C ASN A 641 -5.90 7.30 -29.09
N LEU A 642 -4.98 7.99 -28.40
CA LEU A 642 -3.65 7.45 -28.10
C LEU A 642 -3.70 6.30 -27.07
N LEU A 643 -4.62 6.36 -26.10
CA LEU A 643 -4.82 5.31 -25.09
C LEU A 643 -5.50 4.05 -25.66
N ARG A 644 -6.60 4.23 -26.41
CA ARG A 644 -7.35 3.15 -27.10
C ARG A 644 -6.50 2.34 -28.09
N ARG A 645 -5.37 2.89 -28.58
CA ARG A 645 -4.39 2.16 -29.41
C ARG A 645 -3.59 1.08 -28.65
N ARG A 646 -3.67 1.01 -27.32
CA ARG A 646 -2.91 0.07 -26.48
C ARG A 646 -3.77 -0.66 -25.45
N ILE A 647 -4.83 -0.03 -24.96
CA ILE A 647 -5.82 -0.67 -24.09
C ILE A 647 -7.02 -1.07 -24.96
N ALA A 648 -7.30 -2.38 -25.06
CA ALA A 648 -8.50 -2.90 -25.70
C ALA A 648 -9.63 -3.20 -24.70
N ASP A 649 -9.30 -3.18 -23.41
CA ASP A 649 -10.25 -3.27 -22.30
C ASP A 649 -11.19 -2.06 -22.28
N LYS A 650 -12.49 -2.32 -22.48
CA LYS A 650 -13.52 -1.28 -22.57
C LYS A 650 -13.85 -0.65 -21.21
N ARG A 651 -13.80 -1.42 -20.13
CA ARG A 651 -14.28 -0.98 -18.80
C ARG A 651 -13.26 -0.03 -18.17
N ILE A 652 -11.98 -0.37 -18.21
CA ILE A 652 -10.94 0.55 -17.74
C ILE A 652 -10.88 1.81 -18.63
N MET A 653 -11.13 1.69 -19.94
CA MET A 653 -11.22 2.85 -20.83
C MET A 653 -12.39 3.77 -20.48
N ALA A 654 -13.55 3.24 -20.08
CA ALA A 654 -14.67 4.05 -19.60
C ALA A 654 -14.30 4.85 -18.34
N VAL A 655 -13.64 4.21 -17.36
CA VAL A 655 -13.19 4.90 -16.13
C VAL A 655 -12.11 5.96 -16.43
N ILE A 656 -11.19 5.69 -17.36
CA ILE A 656 -10.20 6.68 -17.82
C ILE A 656 -10.87 7.86 -18.53
N GLU A 657 -11.88 7.57 -19.36
CA GLU A 657 -12.65 8.58 -20.10
C GLU A 657 -13.46 9.47 -19.16
N GLU A 658 -14.12 8.90 -18.14
CA GLU A 658 -14.75 9.63 -17.04
C GLU A 658 -13.74 10.53 -16.31
N ILE A 659 -12.56 10.03 -15.95
CA ILE A 659 -11.52 10.83 -15.28
C ILE A 659 -11.02 11.98 -16.19
N ILE A 660 -10.86 11.77 -17.49
CA ILE A 660 -10.43 12.82 -18.43
C ILE A 660 -11.55 13.87 -18.62
N ARG A 661 -12.78 13.43 -18.87
CA ARG A 661 -13.93 14.32 -19.11
C ARG A 661 -14.40 15.06 -17.85
N SER A 662 -14.08 14.55 -16.65
CA SER A 662 -14.35 15.24 -15.37
C SER A 662 -13.76 16.64 -15.25
N TYR A 663 -12.77 16.99 -16.09
CA TYR A 663 -12.17 18.33 -16.12
C TYR A 663 -11.97 18.83 -17.54
N SER A 664 -12.47 20.03 -17.82
CA SER A 664 -12.10 20.83 -18.99
C SER A 664 -11.78 22.26 -18.56
N GLU A 665 -10.99 22.98 -19.34
CA GLU A 665 -10.82 24.41 -19.10
C GLU A 665 -12.08 25.18 -19.52
N PRO A 666 -12.59 26.14 -18.71
CA PRO A 666 -13.83 26.87 -19.02
C PRO A 666 -13.80 27.63 -20.36
N GLU A 667 -12.60 28.03 -20.79
CA GLU A 667 -12.35 28.75 -22.04
C GLU A 667 -12.39 27.84 -23.28
N THR A 668 -12.19 26.53 -23.10
CA THR A 668 -12.04 25.55 -24.19
C THR A 668 -12.58 24.16 -23.76
N PRO A 669 -13.89 23.91 -23.90
CA PRO A 669 -14.49 22.61 -23.63
C PRO A 669 -13.82 21.49 -24.44
N GLY A 670 -13.67 20.30 -23.84
CA GLY A 670 -12.95 19.17 -24.46
C GLY A 670 -11.41 19.29 -24.45
N LYS A 671 -10.85 20.36 -23.86
CA LYS A 671 -9.40 20.53 -23.71
C LYS A 671 -9.00 20.78 -22.26
N GLY A 672 -7.81 20.30 -21.93
CA GLY A 672 -7.12 20.49 -20.67
C GLY A 672 -7.25 19.31 -19.70
N ILE A 673 -6.21 19.08 -18.89
CA ILE A 673 -6.17 18.07 -17.84
C ILE A 673 -5.66 18.68 -16.51
N PRO A 674 -6.18 18.24 -15.35
CA PRO A 674 -5.95 18.89 -14.06
C PRO A 674 -4.55 18.59 -13.50
N ILE A 675 -3.74 19.64 -13.32
CA ILE A 675 -2.32 19.54 -12.90
C ILE A 675 -2.11 18.78 -11.58
N GLY A 676 -3.08 18.79 -10.67
CA GLY A 676 -3.00 18.13 -9.36
C GLY A 676 -3.32 16.63 -9.34
N ASN A 677 -3.77 16.05 -10.45
CA ASN A 677 -4.08 14.62 -10.55
C ASN A 677 -2.81 13.79 -10.84
N LEU A 678 -2.79 12.54 -10.35
CA LEU A 678 -1.65 11.65 -10.56
C LEU A 678 -1.57 11.22 -12.03
N THR A 679 -2.70 10.78 -12.59
CA THR A 679 -2.83 10.30 -13.96
C THR A 679 -2.47 11.37 -14.98
N SER A 680 -2.73 12.65 -14.72
CA SER A 680 -2.46 13.74 -15.65
C SER A 680 -0.98 13.93 -15.99
N GLN A 681 -0.04 13.59 -15.08
CA GLN A 681 1.40 13.60 -15.41
C GLN A 681 1.78 12.45 -16.36
N MET A 682 1.14 11.29 -16.21
CA MET A 682 1.31 10.14 -17.11
C MET A 682 0.69 10.42 -18.47
N PHE A 683 -0.56 10.90 -18.51
CA PHE A 683 -1.26 11.24 -19.75
C PHE A 683 -0.53 12.30 -20.57
N ALA A 684 0.05 13.32 -19.92
CA ALA A 684 0.96 14.26 -20.56
C ALA A 684 2.16 13.55 -21.23
N ASN A 685 2.87 12.70 -20.49
CA ASN A 685 4.00 11.93 -21.04
C ASN A 685 3.60 11.02 -22.21
N ILE A 686 2.41 10.40 -22.17
CA ILE A 686 1.83 9.58 -23.24
C ILE A 686 1.52 10.43 -24.48
N TYR A 687 0.93 11.61 -24.30
CA TYR A 687 0.57 12.53 -25.39
C TYR A 687 1.81 12.95 -26.20
N LEU A 688 2.92 13.25 -25.52
CA LEU A 688 4.18 13.64 -26.15
C LEU A 688 5.11 12.46 -26.52
N ASP A 689 4.78 11.20 -26.19
CA ASP A 689 5.51 10.06 -26.78
C ASP A 689 5.34 10.06 -28.30
N ALA A 690 4.20 10.51 -28.84
CA ALA A 690 4.03 10.65 -30.28
C ALA A 690 5.10 11.57 -30.91
N LEU A 691 5.46 12.67 -30.25
CA LEU A 691 6.56 13.56 -30.66
C LEU A 691 7.93 12.87 -30.48
N ASP A 692 8.15 12.20 -29.35
CA ASP A 692 9.40 11.47 -29.07
C ASP A 692 9.71 10.44 -30.17
N GLN A 693 8.69 9.67 -30.58
CA GLN A 693 8.79 8.66 -31.64
C GLN A 693 8.98 9.32 -33.01
N TRP A 694 8.34 10.46 -33.31
CA TRP A 694 8.57 11.19 -34.56
C TRP A 694 10.01 11.71 -34.65
N MET A 695 10.51 12.35 -33.59
CA MET A 695 11.89 12.84 -33.48
C MET A 695 12.92 11.71 -33.64
N LYS A 696 12.72 10.57 -32.96
CA LYS A 696 13.67 9.46 -32.96
C LYS A 696 13.59 8.52 -34.15
N CYS A 697 12.39 8.23 -34.66
CA CYS A 697 12.19 7.19 -35.66
C CYS A 697 11.96 7.73 -37.07
N ARG A 698 11.43 8.96 -37.24
CA ARG A 698 11.27 9.60 -38.56
C ARG A 698 12.37 10.62 -38.85
N ARG A 699 12.61 11.56 -37.91
CA ARG A 699 13.67 12.57 -38.06
C ARG A 699 15.06 12.06 -37.69
N GLN A 700 15.15 10.91 -37.02
CA GLN A 700 16.40 10.24 -36.64
C GLN A 700 17.34 11.12 -35.80
N GLU A 701 16.80 12.06 -35.02
CA GLU A 701 17.57 13.03 -34.24
C GLU A 701 18.37 12.34 -33.12
N ARG A 702 19.68 12.15 -33.33
CA ARG A 702 20.57 11.43 -32.40
C ARG A 702 20.58 12.06 -31.01
N TRP A 703 20.68 13.39 -30.93
CA TRP A 703 20.78 14.13 -29.68
C TRP A 703 19.47 14.87 -29.33
N TYR A 704 18.49 14.11 -28.84
CA TYR A 704 17.19 14.60 -28.36
C TYR A 704 16.95 14.19 -26.91
N VAL A 705 16.44 15.10 -26.08
CA VAL A 705 16.03 14.85 -24.69
C VAL A 705 14.82 15.72 -24.29
N ARG A 706 13.85 15.12 -23.58
CA ARG A 706 12.58 15.74 -23.16
C ARG A 706 12.37 15.65 -21.65
N TYR A 707 11.74 16.68 -21.10
CA TYR A 707 11.24 16.72 -19.72
C TYR A 707 9.88 17.43 -19.69
N MET A 708 8.79 16.67 -19.69
CA MET A 708 7.42 17.16 -19.93
C MET A 708 7.35 17.98 -21.23
N ASP A 709 7.08 19.29 -21.11
CA ASP A 709 6.92 20.30 -22.14
C ASP A 709 8.25 20.94 -22.60
N ASP A 710 9.30 20.89 -21.78
CA ASP A 710 10.63 21.42 -22.10
C ASP A 710 11.46 20.32 -22.79
N TRP A 711 11.73 20.49 -24.09
CA TRP A 711 12.55 19.56 -24.88
C TRP A 711 13.64 20.28 -25.65
N ILE A 712 14.73 19.55 -25.91
CA ILE A 712 15.88 20.08 -26.64
C ILE A 712 16.37 19.10 -27.70
N VAL A 713 16.85 19.66 -28.82
CA VAL A 713 17.66 18.95 -29.84
C VAL A 713 19.01 19.66 -29.92
N VAL A 714 20.10 18.88 -29.92
CA VAL A 714 21.47 19.37 -30.09
C VAL A 714 21.95 18.97 -31.49
N HIS A 715 22.59 19.88 -32.23
CA HIS A 715 23.10 19.60 -33.57
C HIS A 715 24.26 20.57 -33.93
N PRO A 716 25.23 20.18 -34.77
CA PRO A 716 26.32 21.07 -35.18
C PRO A 716 25.91 22.13 -36.22
N ASP A 717 24.84 21.91 -36.99
CA ASP A 717 24.30 22.93 -37.91
C ASP A 717 23.05 23.63 -37.35
N LYS A 718 23.08 24.96 -37.42
CA LYS A 718 21.98 25.87 -37.08
C LYS A 718 20.83 25.80 -38.09
N ARG A 719 21.10 25.67 -39.41
CA ARG A 719 20.06 25.67 -40.44
C ARG A 719 19.16 24.45 -40.33
N HIS A 720 19.75 23.26 -40.12
CA HIS A 720 19.05 22.03 -39.78
C HIS A 720 18.10 22.21 -38.60
N LEU A 721 18.56 22.81 -37.49
CA LEU A 721 17.70 23.06 -36.33
C LEU A 721 16.59 24.09 -36.59
N GLN A 722 16.79 25.05 -37.50
CA GLN A 722 15.75 26.00 -37.90
C GLN A 722 14.68 25.33 -38.77
N ALA A 723 15.08 24.46 -39.71
CA ALA A 723 14.16 23.63 -40.49
C ALA A 723 13.40 22.65 -39.58
N LEU A 724 14.11 21.90 -38.73
CA LEU A 724 13.52 20.98 -37.76
C LEU A 724 12.52 21.67 -36.81
N ARG A 725 12.78 22.93 -36.42
CA ARG A 725 11.83 23.72 -35.63
C ARG A 725 10.51 23.91 -36.39
N ILE A 726 10.58 24.36 -37.65
CA ILE A 726 9.39 24.60 -38.48
C ILE A 726 8.63 23.29 -38.70
N ASP A 727 9.35 22.21 -39.05
CA ASP A 727 8.78 20.87 -39.23
C ASP A 727 8.09 20.37 -37.95
N ALA A 728 8.70 20.59 -36.78
CA ALA A 728 8.14 20.19 -35.49
C ALA A 728 6.95 21.06 -35.06
N GLU A 729 6.98 22.36 -35.35
CA GLU A 729 5.88 23.30 -35.07
C GLU A 729 4.64 22.96 -35.92
N ALA A 730 4.83 22.67 -37.22
CA ALA A 730 3.77 22.16 -38.10
C ALA A 730 3.25 20.79 -37.63
N TRP A 731 4.14 19.84 -37.37
CA TRP A 731 3.74 18.49 -36.94
C TRP A 731 2.96 18.50 -35.62
N LEU A 732 3.35 19.34 -34.65
CA LEU A 732 2.64 19.52 -33.38
C LEU A 732 1.23 20.10 -33.56
N ALA A 733 1.06 21.04 -34.50
CA ALA A 733 -0.26 21.59 -34.83
C ALA A 733 -1.14 20.53 -35.51
N ASP A 734 -0.62 19.88 -36.56
CA ASP A 734 -1.39 18.97 -37.43
C ASP A 734 -1.79 17.64 -36.75
N ASN A 735 -0.98 17.15 -35.80
CA ASN A 735 -1.15 15.80 -35.22
C ASN A 735 -1.58 15.80 -33.75
N LEU A 736 -1.30 16.88 -33.02
CA LEU A 736 -1.52 16.98 -31.57
C LEU A 736 -2.26 18.26 -31.15
N GLU A 737 -2.59 19.17 -32.09
CA GLU A 737 -3.19 20.48 -31.84
C GLU A 737 -2.43 21.34 -30.80
N LEU A 738 -1.12 21.16 -30.70
CA LEU A 738 -0.27 21.90 -29.75
C LEU A 738 0.51 23.03 -30.44
N GLN A 739 0.71 24.11 -29.71
CA GLN A 739 1.51 25.27 -30.14
C GLN A 739 2.72 25.45 -29.23
N THR A 740 3.88 25.71 -29.82
CA THR A 740 5.08 26.15 -29.10
C THR A 740 4.92 27.60 -28.61
N ASN A 741 5.69 28.00 -27.60
CA ASN A 741 5.72 29.39 -27.14
C ASN A 741 7.01 30.12 -27.51
N HIS A 742 7.05 31.44 -27.24
CA HIS A 742 8.16 32.34 -27.54
C HIS A 742 9.52 31.96 -26.92
N LYS A 743 9.59 31.00 -25.98
CA LYS A 743 10.87 30.46 -25.49
C LYS A 743 11.48 29.44 -26.47
N THR A 744 10.77 29.10 -27.55
CA THR A 744 11.22 28.18 -28.58
C THR A 744 12.13 28.89 -29.56
N PHE A 745 13.42 28.60 -29.51
CA PHE A 745 14.42 29.20 -30.40
C PHE A 745 15.68 28.34 -30.53
N VAL A 746 16.39 28.53 -31.65
CA VAL A 746 17.70 27.93 -31.94
C VAL A 746 18.81 28.89 -31.54
N PHE A 747 19.84 28.40 -30.85
CA PHE A 747 20.98 29.22 -30.43
C PHE A 747 22.29 28.42 -30.30
N PRO A 748 23.46 29.05 -30.51
CA PRO A 748 24.76 28.45 -30.21
C PRO A 748 25.00 28.36 -28.70
N VAL A 749 25.60 27.27 -28.25
CA VAL A 749 26.06 27.06 -26.87
C VAL A 749 27.58 27.19 -26.83
N ARG A 750 28.11 28.09 -25.99
CA ARG A 750 29.56 28.26 -25.81
C ARG A 750 30.16 27.09 -25.01
N HIS A 751 31.48 26.86 -25.14
CA HIS A 751 32.16 25.74 -24.46
C HIS A 751 32.28 25.96 -22.93
N HIS A 752 32.53 27.21 -22.51
CA HIS A 752 32.62 27.65 -21.13
C HIS A 752 32.25 29.14 -21.02
N GLY A 753 31.42 29.52 -20.05
CA GLY A 753 30.97 30.91 -19.87
C GLY A 753 30.03 31.42 -20.98
N GLY A 754 29.55 32.65 -20.87
CA GLY A 754 28.62 33.24 -21.84
C GLY A 754 27.28 32.48 -21.95
N ARG A 755 26.72 32.40 -23.17
CA ARG A 755 25.42 31.75 -23.44
C ARG A 755 25.54 30.22 -23.33
N GLY A 756 25.07 29.69 -22.19
CA GLY A 756 24.86 28.26 -21.96
C GLY A 756 23.39 27.86 -22.15
N LEU A 757 23.14 26.56 -22.18
CA LEU A 757 21.77 26.01 -22.20
C LEU A 757 21.14 26.13 -20.81
N ASP A 758 19.98 26.80 -20.71
CA ASP A 758 19.17 26.82 -19.49
C ASP A 758 18.13 25.69 -19.48
N PHE A 759 18.38 24.64 -18.69
CA PHE A 759 17.57 23.41 -18.66
C PHE A 759 17.55 22.79 -17.25
N LEU A 760 16.38 22.33 -16.81
CA LEU A 760 16.16 21.58 -15.55
C LEU A 760 16.76 22.19 -14.27
N GLY A 761 16.82 23.52 -14.19
CA GLY A 761 17.34 24.25 -13.02
C GLY A 761 18.82 24.62 -13.09
N TYR A 762 19.51 24.21 -14.16
CA TYR A 762 20.93 24.44 -14.38
C TYR A 762 21.20 25.27 -15.63
N HIS A 763 22.28 26.04 -15.59
CA HIS A 763 22.97 26.50 -16.80
C HIS A 763 24.03 25.46 -17.14
N LEU A 764 23.89 24.87 -18.33
CA LEU A 764 24.72 23.80 -18.85
C LEU A 764 25.63 24.34 -19.97
N TRP A 765 26.90 24.01 -19.86
CA TRP A 765 27.90 24.10 -20.91
C TRP A 765 28.53 22.71 -21.10
N PRO A 766 29.19 22.43 -22.24
CA PRO A 766 29.96 21.19 -22.40
C PRO A 766 30.93 20.98 -21.23
N ASN A 767 31.72 22.00 -20.86
CA ASN A 767 32.80 21.85 -19.88
C ASN A 767 32.43 22.29 -18.45
N ALA A 768 31.26 22.90 -18.24
CA ALA A 768 30.84 23.39 -16.93
C ALA A 768 29.34 23.31 -16.70
N ARG A 769 28.93 23.32 -15.43
CA ARG A 769 27.53 23.38 -14.99
C ARG A 769 27.43 24.33 -13.80
N ARG A 770 26.40 25.17 -13.78
CA ARG A 770 26.12 26.09 -12.67
C ARG A 770 24.64 26.07 -12.30
N LEU A 771 24.33 26.22 -11.02
CA LEU A 771 22.95 26.40 -10.56
C LEU A 771 22.39 27.77 -11.05
N ARG A 772 21.09 27.83 -11.37
CA ARG A 772 20.42 29.11 -11.69
C ARG A 772 20.60 30.15 -10.58
N LYS A 773 20.94 31.39 -10.95
CA LYS A 773 21.00 32.54 -10.00
C LYS A 773 19.68 32.74 -9.24
N ALA A 774 18.54 32.41 -9.85
CA ALA A 774 17.23 32.47 -9.20
C ALA A 774 17.10 31.50 -8.01
N SER A 775 17.66 30.28 -8.12
CA SER A 775 17.67 29.29 -7.04
C SER A 775 18.54 29.76 -5.86
N LEU A 776 19.71 30.35 -6.13
CA LEU A 776 20.57 30.93 -5.09
C LEU A 776 19.88 32.12 -4.39
N ARG A 777 19.19 33.00 -5.14
CA ARG A 777 18.38 34.08 -4.54
C ARG A 777 17.23 33.54 -3.67
N ARG A 778 16.61 32.42 -4.07
CA ARG A 778 15.57 31.76 -3.27
C ARG A 778 16.13 31.25 -1.94
N LEU A 779 17.26 30.53 -1.97
CA LEU A 779 17.96 30.09 -0.76
C LEU A 779 18.35 31.27 0.13
N SER A 780 18.84 32.38 -0.45
CA SER A 780 19.17 33.59 0.32
C SER A 780 17.98 34.20 1.05
N ARG A 781 16.78 34.14 0.44
CA ARG A 781 15.55 34.62 1.08
C ARG A 781 15.07 33.66 2.17
N GLN A 782 15.06 32.35 1.90
CA GLN A 782 14.68 31.33 2.88
C GLN A 782 15.58 31.34 4.11
N LEU A 783 16.89 31.53 3.93
CA LEU A 783 17.83 31.71 5.04
C LEU A 783 17.45 32.90 5.94
N LYS A 784 17.07 34.05 5.37
CA LYS A 784 16.61 35.22 6.14
C LYS A 784 15.27 34.98 6.85
N GLU A 785 14.36 34.27 6.20
CA GLU A 785 13.06 33.87 6.77
C GLU A 785 13.30 32.94 7.99
N TRP A 786 14.14 31.91 7.84
CA TRP A 786 14.52 31.00 8.93
C TRP A 786 15.29 31.70 10.06
N GLN A 787 16.20 32.64 9.76
CA GLN A 787 16.84 33.47 10.80
C GLN A 787 15.81 34.23 11.64
N SER A 788 14.78 34.80 11.00
CA SER A 788 13.69 35.50 11.69
C SER A 788 12.79 34.57 12.51
N GLU A 789 12.48 33.39 12.00
CA GLU A 789 11.65 32.39 12.69
C GLU A 789 12.39 31.76 13.87
N TYR A 790 13.69 31.50 13.73
CA TYR A 790 14.56 31.00 14.79
C TYR A 790 14.73 32.03 15.91
N ALA A 791 14.94 33.30 15.56
CA ALA A 791 15.04 34.40 16.53
C ALA A 791 13.76 34.55 17.38
N ARG A 792 12.59 34.27 16.78
CA ARG A 792 11.27 34.23 17.42
C ARG A 792 10.93 32.89 18.10
N GLY A 793 11.87 31.93 18.11
CA GLY A 793 11.68 30.60 18.71
C GLY A 793 10.64 29.72 18.03
N GLN A 794 10.23 30.02 16.79
CA GLN A 794 9.21 29.28 16.05
C GLN A 794 9.74 28.01 15.38
N ILE A 795 11.05 27.96 15.12
CA ILE A 795 11.79 26.81 14.62
C ILE A 795 13.04 26.57 15.47
N ASP A 796 13.59 25.36 15.40
CA ASP A 796 14.87 24.99 15.99
C ASP A 796 15.98 24.90 14.93
N LEU A 797 17.22 24.64 15.37
CA LEU A 797 18.34 24.44 14.44
C LEU A 797 18.25 23.11 13.68
N ALA A 798 17.53 22.11 14.20
CA ALA A 798 17.31 20.84 13.53
C ALA A 798 16.51 21.03 12.23
N HIS A 799 15.40 21.77 12.29
CA HIS A 799 14.60 22.13 11.12
C HIS A 799 15.40 22.92 10.08
N VAL A 800 16.25 23.85 10.51
CA VAL A 800 17.14 24.59 9.61
C VAL A 800 18.18 23.65 8.97
N ARG A 801 18.78 22.74 9.75
CA ARG A 801 19.75 21.73 9.30
C ARG A 801 19.17 20.79 8.24
N GLU A 802 17.98 20.22 8.47
CA GLU A 802 17.29 19.34 7.51
C GLU A 802 17.07 20.02 6.14
N ASN A 803 16.54 21.25 6.15
CA ASN A 803 16.30 22.02 4.94
C ASN A 803 17.61 22.40 4.22
N LEU A 804 18.69 22.66 4.96
CA LEU A 804 20.00 22.95 4.41
C LEU A 804 20.69 21.74 3.79
N HIS A 805 20.52 20.54 4.35
CA HIS A 805 21.03 19.30 3.74
C HIS A 805 20.43 19.08 2.35
N SER A 806 19.12 19.28 2.20
CA SER A 806 18.41 19.22 0.91
C SER A 806 18.99 20.20 -0.12
N TRP A 807 19.17 21.47 0.26
CA TRP A 807 19.78 22.49 -0.61
C TRP A 807 21.25 22.20 -0.95
N THR A 808 22.03 21.69 -0.01
CA THR A 808 23.45 21.37 -0.20
C THR A 808 23.62 20.22 -1.19
N ASN A 809 22.81 19.17 -1.09
CA ASN A 809 22.79 18.08 -2.06
C ASN A 809 22.38 18.56 -3.47
N HIS A 810 21.37 19.43 -3.59
CA HIS A 810 21.02 20.03 -4.88
C HIS A 810 22.15 20.93 -5.46
N ALA A 811 22.89 21.63 -4.59
CA ALA A 811 24.01 22.49 -4.95
C ALA A 811 25.29 21.72 -5.34
N ARG A 812 25.52 20.52 -4.78
CA ARG A 812 26.60 19.58 -5.21
C ARG A 812 26.49 19.29 -6.70
N HIS A 813 25.30 18.91 -7.18
CA HIS A 813 25.07 18.70 -8.61
C HIS A 813 25.27 19.97 -9.46
N GLY A 814 25.17 21.17 -8.90
CA GLY A 814 25.34 22.44 -9.61
C GLY A 814 26.73 23.07 -9.53
N ASN A 815 27.74 22.37 -9.00
CA ASN A 815 29.06 22.92 -8.62
C ASN A 815 28.95 24.23 -7.81
N ALA A 816 27.90 24.36 -6.99
CA ALA A 816 27.53 25.57 -6.28
C ALA A 816 27.80 25.52 -4.77
N VAL A 817 28.42 24.44 -4.27
CA VAL A 817 28.74 24.25 -2.84
C VAL A 817 29.54 25.43 -2.25
N PRO A 818 30.58 25.99 -2.91
CA PRO A 818 31.32 27.13 -2.36
C PRO A 818 30.44 28.39 -2.22
N ALA A 819 29.48 28.60 -3.13
CA ALA A 819 28.55 29.72 -3.05
C ALA A 819 27.54 29.54 -1.91
N VAL A 820 27.06 28.32 -1.66
CA VAL A 820 26.20 28.01 -0.50
C VAL A 820 26.98 28.18 0.81
N ALA A 821 28.21 27.67 0.89
CA ALA A 821 29.07 27.85 2.06
C ALA A 821 29.35 29.33 2.36
N ALA A 822 29.63 30.15 1.33
CA ALA A 822 29.82 31.59 1.48
C ALA A 822 28.54 32.34 1.94
N MET A 823 27.35 31.81 1.62
CA MET A 823 26.08 32.33 2.13
C MET A 823 25.83 31.93 3.60
N LEU A 824 26.20 30.69 3.98
CA LEU A 824 26.10 30.20 5.36
C LEU A 824 27.06 30.91 6.31
N ARG A 825 28.31 31.19 5.89
CA ARG A 825 29.27 32.01 6.66
C ARG A 825 28.75 33.41 7.02
N LYS A 826 27.76 33.92 6.29
CA LYS A 826 27.11 35.22 6.54
C LYS A 826 25.78 35.12 7.31
N ALA A 827 25.33 33.91 7.64
CA ALA A 827 24.02 33.64 8.23
C ALA A 827 24.14 33.21 9.70
N THR A 828 24.24 34.18 10.61
CA THR A 828 24.22 33.92 12.06
C THR A 828 22.79 33.67 12.55
N PHE A 829 22.59 32.66 13.39
CA PHE A 829 21.31 32.34 14.03
C PHE A 829 21.37 32.68 15.52
N ARG A 830 20.66 33.73 15.94
CA ARG A 830 20.61 34.18 17.35
C ARG A 830 19.17 34.15 17.86
N ARG A 831 18.96 33.69 19.10
CA ARG A 831 17.66 33.84 19.81
C ARG A 831 17.63 35.21 20.49
N GLN A 832 16.46 35.85 20.52
CA GLN A 832 16.29 37.04 21.36
C GLN A 832 16.29 36.62 22.84
N HIS A 833 17.26 37.12 23.61
CA HIS A 833 17.21 37.10 25.07
C HIS A 833 16.42 38.32 25.55
N GLY A 834 15.45 38.12 26.44
CA GLY A 834 14.70 39.22 27.03
C GLY A 834 13.59 38.76 27.99
N GLY A 835 13.77 39.09 29.27
CA GLY A 835 12.67 39.25 30.23
C GLY A 835 12.14 37.96 30.87
N SER A 836 12.12 37.96 32.21
CA SER A 836 11.41 36.98 33.03
C SER A 836 9.88 37.08 32.89
N ASN A 837 9.19 36.01 33.31
CA ASN A 837 7.75 35.93 33.58
C ASN A 837 6.76 35.99 32.39
N ALA A 838 6.43 34.80 31.86
CA ALA A 838 5.06 34.48 31.45
C ALA A 838 4.75 33.00 31.74
N THR A 839 3.78 32.74 32.60
CA THR A 839 3.37 31.39 33.02
C THR A 839 2.75 30.59 31.88
N GLY A 840 3.03 29.28 31.84
CA GLY A 840 2.62 28.40 30.75
C GLY A 840 1.13 28.10 30.70
N ARG A 841 0.33 28.97 30.08
CA ARG A 841 -1.01 28.62 29.55
C ARG A 841 -0.88 28.10 28.12
N ARG A 842 -1.00 26.78 27.94
CA ARG A 842 -1.17 26.14 26.61
C ARG A 842 -2.49 26.60 25.96
N SER A 843 -2.45 27.70 25.21
CA SER A 843 -3.56 28.12 24.35
C SER A 843 -3.55 27.31 23.04
N SER A 844 -4.48 26.36 22.93
CA SER A 844 -4.68 25.48 21.77
C SER A 844 -5.35 26.21 20.59
N ARG A 845 -4.75 27.30 20.09
CA ARG A 845 -5.35 28.12 19.00
C ARG A 845 -4.34 28.90 18.14
N ASN A 846 -3.36 28.25 17.50
CA ASN A 846 -2.67 28.83 16.33
C ASN A 846 -1.87 27.82 15.46
N SER A 847 -2.55 26.93 14.75
CA SER A 847 -1.96 26.10 13.67
C SER A 847 -2.63 26.29 12.30
N ARG A 848 -3.38 27.40 12.13
CA ARG A 848 -4.09 27.76 10.87
C ARG A 848 -3.66 29.10 10.24
N ARG A 849 -2.56 29.73 10.69
CA ARG A 849 -2.21 31.12 10.30
C ARG A 849 -0.91 31.31 9.49
N VAL A 850 -0.48 30.30 8.72
CA VAL A 850 0.60 30.42 7.71
C VAL A 850 0.05 30.42 6.27
N VAL A 851 -1.24 30.15 6.05
CA VAL A 851 -1.87 30.18 4.71
C VAL A 851 -2.60 31.51 4.42
N ALA A 852 -2.80 32.38 5.42
CA ALA A 852 -3.59 33.61 5.30
C ALA A 852 -2.85 34.85 5.82
N LYS A 853 -1.78 35.27 5.12
CA LYS A 853 -1.22 36.64 5.22
C LYS A 853 -0.46 37.06 3.94
N LYS A 854 -1.17 37.09 2.81
CA LYS A 854 -0.72 37.79 1.59
C LYS A 854 -1.90 38.32 0.75
N ALA A 855 -2.85 38.94 1.44
CA ALA A 855 -4.01 39.62 0.88
C ALA A 855 -4.29 40.88 1.72
N GLN A 856 -3.46 41.89 1.56
CA GLN A 856 -3.69 43.29 1.92
C GLN A 856 -2.53 44.11 1.35
N GLY A 857 -2.82 45.02 0.43
CA GLY A 857 -1.81 45.71 -0.36
C GLY A 857 -2.40 46.55 -1.47
N LYS A 858 -3.08 47.64 -1.06
CA LYS A 858 -3.47 48.82 -1.86
C LYS A 858 -4.33 48.59 -3.10
N ASP A 859 -5.61 48.93 -2.97
CA ASP A 859 -6.28 49.71 -4.00
C ASP A 859 -5.75 51.15 -3.92
N GLU A 860 -5.17 51.64 -5.01
CA GLU A 860 -5.07 53.07 -5.32
C GLU A 860 -5.86 53.24 -6.63
N GLY A 861 -6.85 54.12 -6.61
CA GLY A 861 -7.92 54.11 -7.61
C GLY A 861 -7.55 54.77 -8.93
N HIS A 862 -8.40 54.53 -9.92
CA HIS A 862 -8.72 55.53 -10.93
C HIS A 862 -10.20 55.44 -11.28
N GLU A 863 -10.89 56.57 -11.13
CA GLU A 863 -12.19 56.83 -11.74
C GLU A 863 -12.06 56.79 -13.28
N VAL A 864 -13.16 56.54 -14.00
CA VAL A 864 -13.91 57.60 -14.73
C VAL A 864 -15.00 56.98 -15.65
N SER A 865 -16.23 57.51 -15.52
CA SER A 865 -17.34 57.59 -16.51
C SER A 865 -18.10 56.35 -17.00
N GLY A 866 -19.38 56.58 -17.34
CA GLY A 866 -20.26 55.67 -18.11
C GLY A 866 -21.50 55.19 -17.33
N GLU A 867 -22.29 56.10 -16.75
CA GLU A 867 -23.65 56.43 -17.26
C GLU A 867 -24.57 55.20 -17.44
N SER A 868 -25.52 54.99 -16.52
CA SER A 868 -26.96 55.39 -16.65
C SER A 868 -27.78 54.41 -17.54
N SER A 869 -29.05 54.09 -17.30
CA SER A 869 -30.05 54.62 -16.36
C SER A 869 -31.25 53.67 -16.20
N VAL A 870 -31.89 53.69 -15.02
CA VAL A 870 -33.37 53.68 -14.81
C VAL A 870 -34.21 52.40 -15.10
N ALA A 871 -35.30 52.29 -14.30
CA ALA A 871 -36.46 51.38 -14.36
C ALA A 871 -36.20 49.90 -14.00
N ALA A 872 -36.72 49.31 -12.91
CA ALA A 872 -38.01 49.36 -12.19
C ALA A 872 -39.06 48.35 -12.69
N GLY A 873 -39.39 47.40 -11.81
CA GLY A 873 -40.76 46.90 -11.61
C GLY A 873 -41.30 45.78 -12.51
N GLY A 874 -41.80 44.72 -11.87
CA GLY A 874 -43.11 44.17 -12.25
C GLY A 874 -43.16 42.86 -13.05
N LEU A 875 -43.43 41.77 -12.32
CA LEU A 875 -44.52 40.80 -12.55
C LEU A 875 -44.81 40.19 -13.94
N ALA A 876 -44.94 38.85 -13.89
CA ALA A 876 -45.83 37.97 -14.67
C ALA A 876 -45.47 37.67 -16.14
N GLY A 877 -45.50 36.37 -16.46
CA GLY A 877 -45.17 35.78 -17.76
C GLY A 877 -44.62 34.37 -17.57
#